data_AF-E8N4X4-F1
#
_entry.id   AF-E8N4X4-F1
#
_cell.length_a   1.000
_cell.length_b   1.000
_cell.length_c   1.000
_cell.angle_alpha   90.00
_cell.angle_beta   90.00
_cell.angle_gamma   90.00
#
_symmetry.space_group_name_H-M   'P 1'
#
loop_
_entity.id
_entity.type
_entity.pdbx_description
1 polymer ?
#
loop_
_entity_poly.entity_id
_entity_poly.type
_entity_poly.pdbx_seq_one_letter_code
_entity_poly.pdbx_strand_id
1 'polypeptide(L)'
;MRRNYPKPKVNWLIPLLIFFLISCTSPTPTVQILSQNTTSQTLMAEVTFQATLSQPLKEGENLSLEVLDEVTGIALNPQRYPLQRQNDLKYSVRLPFAVGSLVKYRYIRESKSIAIEYNTQKKQIRYRLYYVKDPGSVEDFIAGWNDTPYQGPFGRIQGVVLNALDRTPVPNVLVTAAGVTMLTAADGSFTLDGLPPWTHHLVVVSLNGEFVPFQQGAQVIEEAMTPAEILVQPAPKVQVTFVVTPPEDSPSGIPIRMVGNISTLGNTFADLRGGMNVLASRAPYLTYQQDGTYRLTLELPVGLDLRYKYTLGDGFWNAERTKQGEFRVRQFIVPAQNVMIEDQIETWKSPGKGSISFYLTVPETTGANESISIQFNPYGWTEPLPMWPLGNHQWLYILYSPLDAIGETAYRFCRNDQCGIADDLTTFGPDNPGTKRFTPPAEGIKITEVVKEWKWQLPPLEPITVPAGTIPPKPGSFIQGVAFPADYHPSWQPFIPWAIEDLAQMNANYLILSPTWHFTTTDPPNLQWLTGVDATWEDLSNTIQIARSKQINIALRPTAAFEKPPAVWWSECPGTSGWWKTWLDRYRTFILHHAALASVSGTEIFILNPENLEPVLPGNSLPNGAPVVSDADLKAYWIDLIQQIRKIYSGKVAWQISSSQNLDTLSEILKETDLIFVHVYDPLTSQEDPQAENLIPPARELIENKIRLIRDQYDLPIVVELAYPSSKGSANGCIPSNGNCLPLFVFYQGGLDISAAEESFREQAEIYNAFLQVISQSEWVAGVVSDGYFPPIALADKSVSVRGKPAEDVLWFWFNQFHPKE
;
A
#
# COMPACT_ATOMS: atom_id res chain seq x y z
N MET A 1 37.32 -39.66 50.76
CA MET A 1 36.74 -40.85 51.44
C MET A 1 36.22 -41.81 50.39
N ARG A 2 36.70 -43.05 50.41
CA ARG A 2 36.29 -44.18 49.55
C ARG A 2 35.04 -44.86 50.13
N ARG A 3 34.18 -45.42 49.26
CA ARG A 3 33.53 -46.77 49.35
C ARG A 3 32.50 -46.87 48.21
N ASN A 4 32.72 -47.63 47.14
CA ASN A 4 32.67 -49.10 46.93
C ASN A 4 31.26 -49.66 46.59
N TYR A 5 31.15 -50.07 45.31
CA TYR A 5 30.26 -50.98 44.56
C TYR A 5 29.64 -52.20 45.30
N PRO A 6 28.55 -52.83 44.73
CA PRO A 6 28.71 -53.94 43.77
C PRO A 6 27.68 -54.03 42.61
N LYS A 7 28.10 -54.66 41.50
CA LYS A 7 27.29 -55.20 40.39
C LYS A 7 26.75 -56.60 40.73
N PRO A 8 25.75 -57.11 39.98
CA PRO A 8 25.67 -58.53 39.63
C PRO A 8 25.76 -58.81 38.11
N LYS A 9 26.29 -60.00 37.81
CA LYS A 9 26.45 -60.68 36.51
C LYS A 9 25.09 -61.27 36.04
N VAL A 10 24.81 -61.69 34.79
CA VAL A 10 25.35 -62.87 34.08
C VAL A 10 24.68 -62.97 32.68
N ASN A 11 25.49 -63.34 31.67
CA ASN A 11 25.25 -63.96 30.35
C ASN A 11 24.26 -63.31 29.36
N TRP A 12 24.62 -63.32 28.07
CA TRP A 12 23.94 -64.14 27.05
C TRP A 12 24.77 -64.22 25.75
N LEU A 13 24.62 -65.39 25.14
CA LEU A 13 25.22 -65.94 23.93
C LEU A 13 25.30 -65.00 22.71
N ILE A 14 26.40 -65.16 21.96
CA ILE A 14 26.59 -64.66 20.59
C ILE A 14 25.85 -65.58 19.61
N PRO A 15 25.13 -65.02 18.64
CA PRO A 15 25.11 -65.60 17.30
C PRO A 15 25.51 -64.59 16.24
N LEU A 16 26.34 -65.09 15.32
CA LEU A 16 26.64 -64.55 14.00
C LEU A 16 25.33 -64.20 13.26
N LEU A 17 25.17 -62.95 12.81
CA LEU A 17 24.15 -62.59 11.82
C LEU A 17 24.80 -61.88 10.63
N ILE A 18 24.65 -62.53 9.48
CA ILE A 18 25.08 -62.12 8.15
C ILE A 18 24.26 -60.89 7.75
N PHE A 19 24.91 -59.74 7.52
CA PHE A 19 24.29 -58.56 6.94
C PHE A 19 24.16 -58.73 5.42
N PHE A 20 22.94 -58.89 4.94
CA PHE A 20 22.58 -58.63 3.55
C PHE A 20 22.58 -57.12 3.32
N LEU A 21 23.42 -56.66 2.39
CA LEU A 21 23.37 -55.32 1.83
C LEU A 21 22.10 -55.20 0.96
N ILE A 22 21.12 -54.44 1.45
CA ILE A 22 20.02 -53.92 0.62
C ILE A 22 20.31 -52.44 0.42
N SER A 23 20.69 -52.08 -0.81
CA SER A 23 20.81 -50.69 -1.26
C SER A 23 19.40 -50.09 -1.42
N CYS A 24 18.96 -49.28 -0.46
CA CYS A 24 17.88 -48.33 -0.70
C CYS A 24 18.45 -47.11 -1.44
N THR A 25 18.34 -47.11 -2.77
CA THR A 25 18.46 -45.89 -3.57
C THR A 25 17.19 -45.08 -3.38
N SER A 26 17.25 -44.02 -2.57
CA SER A 26 16.23 -42.98 -2.55
C SER A 26 16.18 -42.31 -3.92
N PRO A 27 15.01 -42.16 -4.57
CA PRO A 27 14.93 -41.40 -5.81
C PRO A 27 15.28 -39.94 -5.51
N THR A 28 16.37 -39.45 -6.10
CA THR A 28 16.60 -38.00 -6.23
C THR A 28 15.39 -37.39 -6.94
N PRO A 29 14.77 -36.32 -6.40
CA PRO A 29 13.68 -35.65 -7.10
C PRO A 29 14.18 -35.19 -8.47
N THR A 30 13.58 -35.74 -9.53
CA THR A 30 13.89 -35.39 -10.91
C THR A 30 13.43 -33.96 -11.15
N VAL A 31 14.35 -33.00 -11.26
CA VAL A 31 14.04 -31.63 -11.67
C VAL A 31 13.88 -31.63 -13.19
N GLN A 32 12.71 -31.19 -13.68
CA GLN A 32 12.51 -31.02 -15.12
C GLN A 32 13.16 -29.70 -15.56
N ILE A 33 14.01 -29.77 -16.59
CA ILE A 33 14.60 -28.59 -17.24
C ILE A 33 13.73 -28.24 -18.44
N LEU A 34 13.22 -27.02 -18.49
CA LEU A 34 12.47 -26.48 -19.62
C LEU A 34 13.28 -25.36 -20.27
N SER A 35 13.65 -25.55 -21.53
CA SER A 35 14.09 -24.43 -22.38
C SER A 35 12.87 -23.86 -23.11
N GLN A 36 12.76 -22.53 -23.24
CA GLN A 36 11.68 -21.94 -24.07
C GLN A 36 11.78 -22.33 -25.56
N ASN A 37 12.90 -22.90 -26.00
CA ASN A 37 13.08 -23.44 -27.37
C ASN A 37 12.56 -24.87 -27.53
N THR A 38 12.20 -25.57 -26.45
CA THR A 38 11.45 -26.82 -26.50
C THR A 38 9.96 -26.49 -26.48
N THR A 39 9.34 -26.51 -27.66
CA THR A 39 7.89 -26.46 -27.88
C THR A 39 7.21 -27.68 -27.22
N SER A 40 7.05 -27.64 -25.90
CA SER A 40 5.88 -28.29 -25.30
C SER A 40 4.69 -27.58 -25.91
N GLN A 41 3.90 -28.26 -26.73
CA GLN A 41 2.69 -27.68 -27.34
C GLN A 41 1.80 -27.14 -26.20
N THR A 42 1.83 -25.83 -25.99
CA THR A 42 0.92 -25.17 -25.07
C THR A 42 -0.48 -25.41 -25.61
N LEU A 43 -1.32 -26.09 -24.83
CA LEU A 43 -2.69 -26.35 -25.21
C LEU A 43 -3.41 -25.00 -25.34
N MET A 44 -3.98 -24.72 -26.51
CA MET A 44 -4.73 -23.48 -26.78
C MET A 44 -6.23 -23.78 -26.77
N ALA A 45 -7.01 -22.81 -26.30
CA ALA A 45 -8.46 -22.80 -26.33
C ALA A 45 -8.97 -21.53 -27.02
N GLU A 46 -9.98 -21.68 -27.89
CA GLU A 46 -10.65 -20.54 -28.54
C GLU A 46 -11.70 -19.95 -27.57
N VAL A 47 -11.60 -18.65 -27.31
CA VAL A 47 -12.56 -17.91 -26.49
C VAL A 47 -13.32 -16.92 -27.37
N THR A 48 -14.65 -16.97 -27.34
CA THR A 48 -15.51 -16.00 -28.03
C THR A 48 -15.96 -14.92 -27.05
N PHE A 49 -15.49 -13.69 -27.27
CA PHE A 49 -16.01 -12.52 -26.54
C PHE A 49 -17.20 -11.95 -27.29
N GLN A 50 -18.32 -11.80 -26.59
CA GLN A 50 -19.52 -11.17 -27.11
C GLN A 50 -19.85 -9.95 -26.26
N ALA A 51 -19.88 -8.77 -26.87
CA ALA A 51 -20.20 -7.53 -26.21
C ALA A 51 -21.60 -7.05 -26.62
N THR A 52 -22.40 -6.67 -25.63
CA THR A 52 -23.69 -6.01 -25.80
C THR A 52 -23.59 -4.57 -25.29
N LEU A 53 -23.98 -3.61 -26.13
CA LEU A 53 -24.00 -2.19 -25.79
C LEU A 53 -25.34 -1.77 -25.19
N SER A 54 -25.31 -0.79 -24.29
CA SER A 54 -26.51 -0.12 -23.78
C SER A 54 -27.19 0.78 -24.82
N GLN A 55 -26.43 1.28 -25.79
CA GLN A 55 -26.87 2.15 -26.89
C GLN A 55 -26.07 1.82 -28.16
N PRO A 56 -26.64 1.97 -29.37
CA PRO A 56 -25.92 1.69 -30.60
C PRO A 56 -24.75 2.67 -30.81
N LEU A 57 -23.69 2.20 -31.46
CA LEU A 57 -22.58 3.05 -31.90
C LEU A 57 -23.07 4.08 -32.93
N LYS A 58 -22.49 5.29 -32.89
CA LYS A 58 -22.76 6.31 -33.92
C LYS A 58 -22.08 5.93 -35.23
N GLU A 59 -22.52 6.55 -36.31
CA GLU A 59 -21.91 6.36 -37.62
C GLU A 59 -20.41 6.73 -37.58
N GLY A 60 -19.55 5.81 -38.07
CA GLY A 60 -18.10 5.96 -38.07
C GLY A 60 -17.40 5.51 -36.78
N GLU A 61 -18.14 5.07 -35.75
CA GLU A 61 -17.57 4.46 -34.55
C GLU A 61 -17.41 2.94 -34.69
N ASN A 62 -16.33 2.39 -34.15
CA ASN A 62 -16.06 0.95 -34.09
C ASN A 62 -15.85 0.49 -32.64
N LEU A 63 -16.04 -0.81 -32.39
CA LEU A 63 -15.77 -1.44 -31.10
C LEU A 63 -14.59 -2.39 -31.21
N SER A 64 -13.66 -2.29 -30.27
CA SER A 64 -12.50 -3.18 -30.16
C SER A 64 -12.35 -3.71 -28.73
N LEU A 65 -11.71 -4.88 -28.61
CA LEU A 65 -11.29 -5.46 -27.34
C LEU A 65 -9.77 -5.31 -27.22
N GLU A 66 -9.33 -4.81 -26.08
CA GLU A 66 -7.92 -4.77 -25.72
C GLU A 66 -7.62 -5.92 -24.75
N VAL A 67 -6.70 -6.81 -25.12
CA VAL A 67 -6.04 -7.73 -24.18
C VAL A 67 -4.86 -6.97 -23.56
N LEU A 68 -4.79 -6.98 -22.23
CA LEU A 68 -4.00 -6.02 -21.48
C LEU A 68 -2.74 -6.67 -20.91
N ASP A 69 -1.64 -5.92 -21.01
CA ASP A 69 -0.35 -6.26 -20.42
C ASP A 69 -0.13 -5.40 -19.16
N GLU A 70 -0.46 -5.97 -18.01
CA GLU A 70 -0.28 -5.28 -16.73
C GLU A 70 1.19 -5.21 -16.30
N VAL A 71 2.08 -6.07 -16.84
CA VAL A 71 3.49 -6.07 -16.45
C VAL A 71 4.20 -4.86 -17.07
N THR A 72 3.96 -4.57 -18.35
CA THR A 72 4.44 -3.31 -18.96
C THR A 72 3.69 -2.10 -18.43
N GLY A 73 2.39 -2.23 -18.24
CA GLY A 73 1.47 -1.15 -17.93
C GLY A 73 0.26 -1.23 -18.85
N ILE A 74 -0.94 -1.17 -18.26
CA ILE A 74 -2.21 -1.46 -18.94
C ILE A 74 -2.43 -0.58 -20.18
N ALA A 75 -1.98 0.67 -20.14
CA ALA A 75 -2.10 1.62 -21.25
C ALA A 75 -0.89 1.59 -22.21
N LEU A 76 0.19 0.89 -21.87
CA LEU A 76 1.50 1.03 -22.54
C LEU A 76 1.78 -0.07 -23.56
N ASN A 77 1.16 -1.25 -23.41
CA ASN A 77 1.32 -2.37 -24.36
C ASN A 77 0.05 -3.21 -24.58
N PRO A 78 -1.14 -2.61 -24.81
CA PRO A 78 -2.35 -3.39 -25.08
C PRO A 78 -2.33 -4.01 -26.48
N GLN A 79 -2.87 -5.23 -26.61
CA GLN A 79 -3.14 -5.86 -27.91
C GLN A 79 -4.59 -5.63 -28.30
N ARG A 80 -4.82 -4.98 -29.45
CA ARG A 80 -6.15 -4.55 -29.89
C ARG A 80 -6.73 -5.47 -30.96
N TYR A 81 -7.98 -5.86 -30.76
CA TYR A 81 -8.73 -6.73 -31.66
C TYR A 81 -10.08 -6.11 -32.02
N PRO A 82 -10.32 -5.73 -33.28
CA PRO A 82 -11.61 -5.23 -33.73
C PRO A 82 -12.71 -6.28 -33.59
N LEU A 83 -13.88 -5.88 -33.08
CA LEU A 83 -15.04 -6.76 -33.00
C LEU A 83 -15.89 -6.68 -34.27
N GLN A 84 -16.43 -7.83 -34.65
CA GLN A 84 -17.37 -7.98 -35.74
C GLN A 84 -18.80 -7.69 -35.27
N ARG A 85 -19.43 -6.68 -35.89
CA ARG A 85 -20.84 -6.33 -35.66
C ARG A 85 -21.75 -7.50 -36.04
N GLN A 86 -22.58 -7.95 -35.10
CA GLN A 86 -23.62 -8.96 -35.29
C GLN A 86 -24.99 -8.29 -35.53
N ASN A 87 -25.27 -7.23 -34.78
CA ASN A 87 -26.41 -6.32 -34.98
C ASN A 87 -26.06 -4.94 -34.40
N ASP A 88 -27.04 -4.03 -34.26
CA ASP A 88 -26.81 -2.65 -33.80
C ASP A 88 -26.20 -2.56 -32.39
N LEU A 89 -26.43 -3.56 -31.54
CA LEU A 89 -25.98 -3.58 -30.14
C LEU A 89 -24.99 -4.69 -29.82
N LYS A 90 -24.89 -5.73 -30.66
CA LYS A 90 -24.08 -6.92 -30.40
C LYS A 90 -22.87 -7.01 -31.32
N TYR A 91 -21.72 -7.28 -30.72
CA TYR A 91 -20.42 -7.36 -31.37
C TYR A 91 -19.67 -8.60 -30.85
N SER A 92 -18.81 -9.23 -31.66
CA SER A 92 -18.03 -10.38 -31.19
C SER A 92 -16.64 -10.50 -31.81
N VAL A 93 -15.74 -11.17 -31.11
CA VAL A 93 -14.42 -11.58 -31.60
C VAL A 93 -14.04 -12.93 -31.01
N ARG A 94 -13.26 -13.72 -31.75
CA ARG A 94 -12.74 -15.02 -31.30
C ARG A 94 -11.23 -14.96 -31.21
N LEU A 95 -10.68 -15.32 -30.06
CA LEU A 95 -9.25 -15.22 -29.79
C LEU A 95 -8.75 -16.52 -29.15
N PRO A 96 -7.58 -17.05 -29.57
CA PRO A 96 -6.97 -18.22 -28.94
C PRO A 96 -6.13 -17.81 -27.74
N PHE A 97 -6.27 -18.53 -26.62
CA PHE A 97 -5.41 -18.37 -25.43
C PHE A 97 -4.90 -19.72 -24.93
N ALA A 98 -3.78 -19.73 -24.23
CA ALA A 98 -3.30 -20.92 -23.55
C ALA A 98 -4.28 -21.35 -22.45
N VAL A 99 -4.55 -22.64 -22.33
CA VAL A 99 -5.31 -23.20 -21.21
C VAL A 99 -4.56 -22.91 -19.90
N GLY A 100 -5.30 -22.45 -18.90
CA GLY A 100 -4.79 -21.92 -17.64
C GLY A 100 -4.56 -20.41 -17.64
N SER A 101 -4.72 -19.71 -18.77
CA SER A 101 -4.51 -18.25 -18.81
C SER A 101 -5.56 -17.49 -18.01
N LEU A 102 -5.14 -16.43 -17.31
CA LEU A 102 -6.02 -15.42 -16.74
C LEU A 102 -5.96 -14.17 -17.62
N VAL A 103 -6.92 -14.05 -18.54
CA VAL A 103 -6.97 -12.97 -19.53
C VAL A 103 -7.51 -11.70 -18.87
N LYS A 104 -6.70 -10.64 -18.87
CA LYS A 104 -7.12 -9.28 -18.53
C LYS A 104 -7.50 -8.55 -19.80
N TYR A 105 -8.72 -8.03 -19.88
CA TYR A 105 -9.21 -7.38 -21.10
C TYR A 105 -10.16 -6.23 -20.79
N ARG A 106 -10.39 -5.36 -21.76
CA ARG A 106 -11.43 -4.32 -21.69
C ARG A 106 -11.94 -3.94 -23.06
N TYR A 107 -13.06 -3.24 -23.11
CA TYR A 107 -13.61 -2.70 -24.35
C TYR A 107 -13.25 -1.24 -24.57
N ILE A 108 -13.04 -0.90 -25.83
CA ILE A 108 -12.82 0.47 -26.28
C ILE A 108 -13.73 0.82 -27.46
N ARG A 109 -14.19 2.07 -27.50
CA ARG A 109 -14.88 2.65 -28.63
C ARG A 109 -13.92 3.52 -29.42
N GLU A 110 -13.74 3.20 -30.69
CA GLU A 110 -12.84 3.90 -31.59
C GLU A 110 -13.64 4.86 -32.46
N SER A 111 -13.22 6.12 -32.44
CA SER A 111 -13.76 7.20 -33.27
C SER A 111 -12.60 8.10 -33.73
N LYS A 112 -12.73 9.43 -33.65
CA LYS A 112 -11.59 10.35 -33.74
C LYS A 112 -10.64 10.21 -32.54
N SER A 113 -11.16 9.78 -31.40
CA SER A 113 -10.40 9.42 -30.19
C SER A 113 -10.85 8.06 -29.68
N ILE A 114 -9.99 7.43 -28.88
CA ILE A 114 -10.31 6.18 -28.20
C ILE A 114 -11.00 6.52 -26.88
N ALA A 115 -12.18 5.96 -26.66
CA ALA A 115 -12.87 5.98 -25.38
C ALA A 115 -12.79 4.60 -24.73
N ILE A 116 -12.31 4.54 -23.49
CA ILE A 116 -12.32 3.32 -22.68
C ILE A 116 -13.72 3.18 -22.05
N GLU A 117 -14.18 1.95 -21.84
CA GLU A 117 -15.48 1.68 -21.22
C GLU A 117 -15.55 2.21 -19.77
N TYR A 118 -16.72 2.67 -19.35
CA TYR A 118 -17.01 3.21 -18.02
C TYR A 118 -18.11 2.37 -17.33
N ASN A 119 -18.01 2.24 -16.01
CA ASN A 119 -19.08 1.64 -15.21
C ASN A 119 -20.25 2.62 -15.00
N THR A 120 -21.30 2.15 -14.32
CA THR A 120 -22.50 2.94 -14.02
C THR A 120 -22.23 4.12 -13.07
N GLN A 121 -21.14 4.07 -12.30
CA GLN A 121 -20.68 5.09 -11.37
C GLN A 121 -19.74 6.12 -12.04
N LYS A 122 -19.65 6.10 -13.38
CA LYS A 122 -18.80 7.00 -14.18
C LYS A 122 -17.30 6.86 -13.88
N LYS A 123 -16.87 5.69 -13.41
CA LYS A 123 -15.45 5.34 -13.29
C LYS A 123 -15.02 4.51 -14.49
N GLN A 124 -13.84 4.82 -15.03
CA GLN A 124 -13.25 4.04 -16.12
C GLN A 124 -13.00 2.61 -15.64
N ILE A 125 -13.30 1.62 -16.48
CA ILE A 125 -12.96 0.23 -16.20
C ILE A 125 -11.46 0.03 -16.40
N ARG A 126 -10.79 -0.47 -15.35
CA ARG A 126 -9.39 -0.87 -15.42
C ARG A 126 -9.22 -2.11 -16.30
N TYR A 127 -9.96 -3.17 -15.96
CA TYR A 127 -10.13 -4.37 -16.79
C TYR A 127 -11.24 -5.29 -16.27
N ARG A 128 -11.62 -6.23 -17.13
CA ARG A 128 -12.38 -7.46 -16.87
C ARG A 128 -11.41 -8.65 -16.84
N LEU A 129 -11.85 -9.74 -16.22
CA LEU A 129 -11.07 -10.98 -16.12
C LEU A 129 -11.82 -12.15 -16.76
N TYR A 130 -11.07 -13.07 -17.36
CA TYR A 130 -11.57 -14.37 -17.82
C TYR A 130 -10.50 -15.45 -17.61
N TYR A 131 -10.87 -16.55 -16.95
CA TYR A 131 -9.98 -17.70 -16.74
C TYR A 131 -10.27 -18.82 -17.75
N VAL A 132 -9.25 -19.16 -18.54
CA VAL A 132 -9.36 -20.06 -19.70
C VAL A 132 -9.16 -21.51 -19.25
N LYS A 133 -10.24 -22.27 -19.08
CA LYS A 133 -10.18 -23.71 -18.76
C LYS A 133 -10.29 -24.60 -20.01
N ASP A 134 -11.11 -24.18 -20.95
CA ASP A 134 -11.49 -24.89 -22.17
C ASP A 134 -12.04 -23.87 -23.20
N PRO A 135 -12.28 -24.26 -24.46
CA PRO A 135 -12.92 -23.37 -25.43
C PRO A 135 -14.29 -22.92 -24.93
N GLY A 136 -14.53 -21.61 -24.95
CA GLY A 136 -15.71 -21.05 -24.29
C GLY A 136 -16.15 -19.69 -24.84
N SER A 137 -17.13 -19.10 -24.20
CA SER A 137 -17.62 -17.75 -24.53
C SER A 137 -17.86 -16.92 -23.28
N VAL A 138 -17.69 -15.61 -23.42
CA VAL A 138 -18.09 -14.62 -22.43
C VAL A 138 -19.07 -13.62 -23.05
N GLU A 139 -20.14 -13.34 -22.32
CA GLU A 139 -21.17 -12.38 -22.71
C GLU A 139 -21.10 -11.17 -21.78
N ASP A 140 -20.55 -10.08 -22.30
CA ASP A 140 -20.34 -8.84 -21.58
C ASP A 140 -21.38 -7.79 -21.94
N PHE A 141 -21.83 -7.06 -20.92
CA PHE A 141 -22.60 -5.83 -21.08
C PHE A 141 -21.71 -4.62 -20.82
N ILE A 142 -21.64 -3.71 -21.79
CA ILE A 142 -20.90 -2.45 -21.69
C ILE A 142 -21.88 -1.36 -21.26
N ALA A 143 -21.71 -0.88 -20.03
CA ALA A 143 -22.62 0.09 -19.43
C ALA A 143 -22.60 1.43 -20.18
N GLY A 144 -21.41 1.97 -20.45
CA GLY A 144 -21.28 3.19 -21.21
C GLY A 144 -19.85 3.63 -21.41
N TRP A 145 -19.72 4.91 -21.76
CA TRP A 145 -18.47 5.59 -22.08
C TRP A 145 -18.41 6.91 -21.30
N ASN A 146 -17.25 7.59 -21.28
CA ASN A 146 -17.09 8.85 -20.57
C ASN A 146 -18.07 9.95 -21.03
N ASP A 147 -18.45 9.97 -22.30
CA ASP A 147 -19.31 10.97 -22.93
C ASP A 147 -20.77 10.52 -23.11
N THR A 148 -21.03 9.21 -23.03
CA THR A 148 -22.38 8.62 -23.03
C THR A 148 -22.51 7.70 -21.81
N PRO A 149 -22.72 8.27 -20.62
CA PRO A 149 -22.81 7.52 -19.38
C PRO A 149 -24.11 6.72 -19.32
N TYR A 150 -24.06 5.59 -18.63
CA TYR A 150 -25.23 4.75 -18.40
C TYR A 150 -26.32 5.50 -17.60
N GLN A 151 -27.58 5.36 -18.01
CA GLN A 151 -28.76 5.98 -17.37
C GLN A 151 -29.81 4.94 -16.96
N GLY A 152 -29.47 3.64 -17.04
CA GLY A 152 -30.39 2.57 -16.73
C GLY A 152 -30.37 2.15 -15.26
N PRO A 153 -31.19 1.16 -14.90
CA PRO A 153 -31.21 0.58 -13.57
C PRO A 153 -29.92 -0.14 -13.21
N PHE A 154 -29.69 -0.36 -11.93
CA PHE A 154 -28.58 -1.15 -11.42
C PHE A 154 -29.03 -2.06 -10.27
N GLY A 155 -28.28 -3.12 -10.04
CA GLY A 155 -28.36 -4.00 -8.89
C GLY A 155 -26.98 -4.20 -8.28
N ARG A 156 -26.84 -5.26 -7.47
CA ARG A 156 -25.57 -5.60 -6.82
C ARG A 156 -25.37 -7.10 -6.69
N ILE A 157 -24.11 -7.51 -6.56
CA ILE A 157 -23.73 -8.85 -6.11
C ILE A 157 -23.14 -8.71 -4.71
N GLN A 158 -23.63 -9.49 -3.75
CA GLN A 158 -23.08 -9.55 -2.40
C GLN A 158 -22.79 -11.00 -2.04
N GLY A 159 -21.65 -11.25 -1.42
CA GLY A 159 -21.21 -12.61 -1.20
C GLY A 159 -20.10 -12.77 -0.20
N VAL A 160 -19.66 -14.02 -0.08
CA VAL A 160 -18.51 -14.44 0.74
C VAL A 160 -17.62 -15.37 -0.08
N VAL A 161 -16.31 -15.21 0.07
CA VAL A 161 -15.30 -16.12 -0.47
C VAL A 161 -14.74 -16.96 0.67
N LEU A 162 -14.88 -18.28 0.56
CA LEU A 162 -14.45 -19.24 1.57
C LEU A 162 -13.45 -20.23 0.96
N ASN A 163 -12.52 -20.69 1.77
CA ASN A 163 -11.62 -21.78 1.43
C ASN A 163 -12.44 -23.08 1.28
N ALA A 164 -12.29 -23.74 0.13
CA ALA A 164 -13.04 -24.96 -0.18
C ALA A 164 -12.71 -26.14 0.75
N LEU A 165 -11.52 -26.14 1.39
CA LEU A 165 -11.07 -27.24 2.27
C LEU A 165 -11.71 -27.20 3.66
N ASP A 166 -11.74 -26.02 4.29
CA ASP A 166 -12.09 -25.86 5.70
C ASP A 166 -13.21 -24.84 5.94
N ARG A 167 -13.73 -24.22 4.87
CA ARG A 167 -14.76 -23.17 4.90
C ARG A 167 -14.36 -21.91 5.66
N THR A 168 -13.07 -21.74 5.96
CA THR A 168 -12.57 -20.49 6.55
C THR A 168 -12.69 -19.35 5.55
N PRO A 169 -13.04 -18.13 5.98
CA PRO A 169 -13.12 -17.00 5.06
C PRO A 169 -11.75 -16.59 4.50
N VAL A 170 -11.74 -16.11 3.26
CA VAL A 170 -10.50 -15.74 2.57
C VAL A 170 -10.43 -14.22 2.35
N PRO A 171 -9.56 -13.50 3.09
CA PRO A 171 -9.34 -12.07 2.88
C PRO A 171 -8.49 -11.77 1.65
N ASN A 172 -8.53 -10.50 1.21
CA ASN A 172 -7.59 -9.95 0.23
C ASN A 172 -7.61 -10.67 -1.13
N VAL A 173 -8.78 -11.14 -1.54
CA VAL A 173 -8.99 -11.76 -2.86
C VAL A 173 -9.74 -10.77 -3.74
N LEU A 174 -9.26 -10.57 -4.96
CA LEU A 174 -9.88 -9.67 -5.93
C LEU A 174 -11.13 -10.35 -6.52
N VAL A 175 -12.29 -9.72 -6.31
CA VAL A 175 -13.56 -10.13 -6.89
C VAL A 175 -13.94 -9.10 -7.95
N THR A 176 -14.34 -9.57 -9.14
CA THR A 176 -14.77 -8.68 -10.22
C THR A 176 -15.97 -9.20 -10.99
N ALA A 177 -16.86 -8.27 -11.36
CA ALA A 177 -17.92 -8.50 -12.34
C ALA A 177 -18.15 -7.21 -13.12
N ALA A 178 -18.32 -7.32 -14.43
CA ALA A 178 -18.47 -6.17 -15.34
C ALA A 178 -17.34 -5.12 -15.24
N GLY A 179 -16.14 -5.52 -14.79
CA GLY A 179 -15.01 -4.63 -14.55
C GLY A 179 -15.12 -3.79 -13.26
N VAL A 180 -16.20 -3.90 -12.49
CA VAL A 180 -16.25 -3.43 -11.11
C VAL A 180 -15.43 -4.40 -10.26
N THR A 181 -14.59 -3.89 -9.38
CA THR A 181 -13.66 -4.70 -8.58
C THR A 181 -13.75 -4.35 -7.10
N MET A 182 -13.51 -5.33 -6.24
CA MET A 182 -13.41 -5.16 -4.78
C MET A 182 -12.52 -6.26 -4.20
N LEU A 183 -11.80 -5.96 -3.10
CA LEU A 183 -11.09 -6.96 -2.31
C LEU A 183 -11.98 -7.49 -1.18
N THR A 184 -11.90 -8.80 -0.90
CA THR A 184 -12.65 -9.40 0.22
C THR A 184 -12.16 -8.92 1.59
N ALA A 185 -13.10 -8.70 2.50
CA ALA A 185 -12.83 -8.38 3.90
C ALA A 185 -12.33 -9.61 4.69
N ALA A 186 -12.02 -9.43 5.98
CA ALA A 186 -11.43 -10.51 6.80
C ALA A 186 -12.36 -11.72 7.00
N ASP A 187 -13.66 -11.47 6.98
CA ASP A 187 -14.72 -12.48 7.01
C ASP A 187 -15.07 -13.01 5.60
N GLY A 188 -14.22 -12.74 4.60
CA GLY A 188 -14.38 -13.16 3.21
C GLY A 188 -15.49 -12.40 2.47
N SER A 189 -16.19 -11.47 3.11
CA SER A 189 -17.31 -10.76 2.51
C SER A 189 -16.87 -9.79 1.41
N PHE A 190 -17.74 -9.59 0.42
CA PHE A 190 -17.57 -8.58 -0.62
C PHE A 190 -18.94 -8.04 -1.07
N THR A 191 -18.92 -6.86 -1.69
CA THR A 191 -20.09 -6.34 -2.42
C THR A 191 -19.64 -5.60 -3.66
N LEU A 192 -20.25 -5.93 -4.80
CA LEU A 192 -20.10 -5.22 -6.07
C LEU A 192 -21.39 -4.44 -6.33
N ASP A 193 -21.34 -3.14 -6.09
CA ASP A 193 -22.48 -2.23 -6.28
C ASP A 193 -22.51 -1.63 -7.70
N GLY A 194 -23.68 -1.19 -8.15
CA GLY A 194 -23.83 -0.46 -9.41
C GLY A 194 -23.71 -1.35 -10.66
N LEU A 195 -24.09 -2.62 -10.59
CA LEU A 195 -24.02 -3.50 -11.75
C LEU A 195 -25.31 -3.39 -12.59
N PRO A 196 -25.24 -3.16 -13.91
CA PRO A 196 -26.45 -3.12 -14.74
C PRO A 196 -27.14 -4.50 -14.79
N PRO A 197 -28.47 -4.61 -14.97
CA PRO A 197 -29.15 -5.90 -15.08
C PRO A 197 -28.62 -6.74 -16.25
N TRP A 198 -27.98 -7.86 -15.94
CA TRP A 198 -27.34 -8.78 -16.88
C TRP A 198 -26.88 -10.04 -16.15
N THR A 199 -26.51 -11.09 -16.88
CA THR A 199 -25.73 -12.19 -16.30
C THR A 199 -24.24 -11.90 -16.45
N HIS A 200 -23.64 -11.30 -15.43
CA HIS A 200 -22.23 -10.89 -15.47
C HIS A 200 -21.29 -12.06 -15.20
N HIS A 201 -20.13 -12.03 -15.84
CA HIS A 201 -19.05 -12.95 -15.52
C HIS A 201 -18.38 -12.51 -14.20
N LEU A 202 -18.63 -13.26 -13.14
CA LEU A 202 -18.06 -13.05 -11.82
C LEU A 202 -16.78 -13.88 -11.70
N VAL A 203 -15.65 -13.22 -11.43
CA VAL A 203 -14.34 -13.85 -11.32
C VAL A 203 -13.70 -13.49 -9.97
N VAL A 204 -13.04 -14.47 -9.37
CA VAL A 204 -12.34 -14.34 -8.08
C VAL A 204 -10.91 -14.82 -8.22
N VAL A 205 -9.94 -13.97 -7.89
CA VAL A 205 -8.49 -14.25 -8.02
C VAL A 205 -7.70 -13.74 -6.83
N SER A 206 -6.77 -14.56 -6.33
CA SER A 206 -5.80 -14.15 -5.30
C SER A 206 -4.64 -13.38 -5.93
N LEU A 207 -4.22 -12.27 -5.32
CA LEU A 207 -3.18 -11.36 -5.84
C LEU A 207 -1.78 -12.01 -5.97
N ASN A 208 -1.55 -13.10 -5.23
CA ASN A 208 -0.31 -13.89 -5.22
C ASN A 208 -0.48 -15.30 -5.82
N GLY A 209 -1.67 -15.63 -6.33
CA GLY A 209 -2.00 -16.94 -6.90
C GLY A 209 -2.27 -18.07 -5.89
N GLU A 210 -2.35 -17.80 -4.58
CA GLU A 210 -2.55 -18.84 -3.55
C GLU A 210 -3.84 -19.67 -3.69
N PHE A 211 -4.82 -19.16 -4.44
CA PHE A 211 -6.04 -19.88 -4.75
C PHE A 211 -6.23 -20.01 -6.27
N VAL A 212 -6.75 -21.16 -6.69
CA VAL A 212 -7.12 -21.40 -8.10
C VAL A 212 -8.22 -20.40 -8.50
N PRO A 213 -8.10 -19.69 -9.63
CA PRO A 213 -9.13 -18.78 -10.09
C PRO A 213 -10.52 -19.42 -10.18
N PHE A 214 -11.50 -18.73 -9.60
CA PHE A 214 -12.90 -19.10 -9.68
C PHE A 214 -13.62 -18.19 -10.66
N GLN A 215 -14.57 -18.75 -11.42
CA GLN A 215 -15.45 -17.94 -12.27
C GLN A 215 -16.84 -18.58 -12.43
N GLN A 216 -17.88 -17.75 -12.52
CA GLN A 216 -19.25 -18.17 -12.82
C GLN A 216 -20.07 -17.02 -13.43
N GLY A 217 -21.25 -17.33 -13.98
CA GLY A 217 -22.26 -16.32 -14.30
C GLY A 217 -23.04 -15.90 -13.04
N ALA A 218 -23.29 -14.61 -12.88
CA ALA A 218 -24.09 -14.05 -11.79
C ALA A 218 -25.20 -13.15 -12.38
N GLN A 219 -26.46 -13.56 -12.20
CA GLN A 219 -27.61 -12.83 -12.72
C GLN A 219 -27.97 -11.65 -11.82
N VAL A 220 -27.68 -10.43 -12.28
CA VAL A 220 -28.06 -9.19 -11.62
C VAL A 220 -29.42 -8.74 -12.13
N ILE A 221 -30.31 -8.41 -11.19
CA ILE A 221 -31.64 -7.87 -11.44
C ILE A 221 -31.70 -6.43 -10.93
N GLU A 222 -32.50 -5.59 -11.57
CA GLU A 222 -32.76 -4.21 -11.18
C GLU A 222 -33.15 -4.11 -9.69
N GLU A 223 -32.50 -3.20 -8.97
CA GLU A 223 -32.74 -2.89 -7.56
C GLU A 223 -32.63 -4.09 -6.60
N ALA A 224 -32.07 -5.22 -7.07
CA ALA A 224 -31.95 -6.45 -6.30
C ALA A 224 -30.50 -6.73 -5.88
N MET A 225 -30.38 -7.54 -4.83
CA MET A 225 -29.12 -8.13 -4.38
C MET A 225 -29.05 -9.59 -4.84
N THR A 226 -27.97 -9.94 -5.53
CA THR A 226 -27.67 -11.31 -5.96
C THR A 226 -26.68 -11.94 -4.98
N PRO A 227 -27.06 -12.97 -4.20
CA PRO A 227 -26.15 -13.61 -3.27
C PRO A 227 -25.14 -14.50 -4.00
N ALA A 228 -23.89 -14.52 -3.52
CA ALA A 228 -22.84 -15.39 -4.04
C ALA A 228 -22.01 -16.00 -2.91
N GLU A 229 -22.16 -17.31 -2.68
CA GLU A 229 -21.20 -18.09 -1.88
C GLU A 229 -20.18 -18.71 -2.83
N ILE A 230 -18.90 -18.38 -2.62
CA ILE A 230 -17.81 -18.78 -3.51
C ILE A 230 -16.83 -19.65 -2.74
N LEU A 231 -16.54 -20.84 -3.27
CA LEU A 231 -15.53 -21.74 -2.72
C LEU A 231 -14.28 -21.70 -3.60
N VAL A 232 -13.16 -21.27 -3.04
CA VAL A 232 -11.87 -21.22 -3.71
C VAL A 232 -10.96 -22.33 -3.20
N GLN A 233 -10.32 -23.05 -4.13
CA GLN A 233 -9.41 -24.15 -3.80
C GLN A 233 -7.99 -23.60 -3.58
N PRO A 234 -7.35 -23.84 -2.43
CA PRO A 234 -5.93 -23.52 -2.24
C PRO A 234 -5.07 -24.24 -3.27
N ALA A 235 -4.12 -23.52 -3.85
CA ALA A 235 -3.15 -24.06 -4.79
C ALA A 235 -1.88 -24.50 -4.04
N PRO A 236 -1.39 -25.75 -4.24
CA PRO A 236 -0.10 -26.16 -3.69
C PRO A 236 1.03 -25.30 -4.30
N LYS A 237 2.13 -25.10 -3.57
CA LYS A 237 3.29 -24.36 -4.06
C LYS A 237 4.41 -25.31 -4.52
N VAL A 238 5.14 -24.92 -5.56
CA VAL A 238 6.32 -25.63 -6.08
C VAL A 238 7.49 -24.68 -6.23
N GLN A 239 8.71 -25.21 -6.20
CA GLN A 239 9.91 -24.41 -6.45
C GLN A 239 10.15 -24.27 -7.95
N VAL A 240 10.20 -23.03 -8.41
CA VAL A 240 10.53 -22.67 -9.79
C VAL A 240 11.86 -21.91 -9.77
N THR A 241 12.87 -22.49 -10.41
CA THR A 241 14.18 -21.84 -10.58
C THR A 241 14.26 -21.23 -11.96
N PHE A 242 14.44 -19.91 -12.03
CA PHE A 242 14.72 -19.17 -13.24
C PHE A 242 16.24 -19.00 -13.37
N VAL A 243 16.78 -19.38 -14.53
CA VAL A 243 18.16 -19.13 -14.94
C VAL A 243 18.09 -18.32 -16.23
N VAL A 244 18.64 -17.11 -16.22
CA VAL A 244 18.59 -16.22 -17.37
C VAL A 244 19.98 -15.82 -17.84
N THR A 245 20.16 -15.89 -19.16
CA THR A 245 21.36 -15.42 -19.85
C THR A 245 21.08 -14.03 -20.43
N PRO A 246 21.77 -12.97 -19.95
CA PRO A 246 21.66 -11.64 -20.54
C PRO A 246 22.32 -11.58 -21.92
N PRO A 247 22.01 -10.57 -22.76
CA PRO A 247 22.70 -10.38 -24.04
C PRO A 247 24.19 -10.04 -23.82
N GLU A 248 25.04 -10.34 -24.80
CA GLU A 248 26.51 -10.16 -24.69
C GLU A 248 26.92 -8.71 -24.38
N ASP A 249 26.11 -7.74 -24.78
CA ASP A 249 26.33 -6.30 -24.55
C ASP A 249 25.69 -5.76 -23.26
N SER A 250 25.15 -6.66 -22.42
CA SER A 250 24.61 -6.30 -21.11
C SER A 250 25.73 -5.84 -20.18
N PRO A 251 25.50 -4.78 -19.37
CA PRO A 251 26.50 -4.32 -18.43
C PRO A 251 26.76 -5.40 -17.36
N SER A 252 28.03 -5.78 -17.20
CA SER A 252 28.45 -6.82 -16.27
C SER A 252 28.26 -6.36 -14.81
N GLY A 253 27.77 -7.26 -13.96
CA GLY A 253 27.59 -7.03 -12.52
C GLY A 253 26.41 -6.13 -12.13
N ILE A 254 25.64 -5.60 -13.09
CA ILE A 254 24.42 -4.84 -12.78
C ILE A 254 23.29 -5.81 -12.42
N PRO A 255 22.60 -5.62 -11.28
CA PRO A 255 21.56 -6.53 -10.86
C PRO A 255 20.36 -6.49 -11.82
N ILE A 256 19.93 -7.66 -12.26
CA ILE A 256 18.69 -7.86 -13.03
C ILE A 256 17.54 -8.09 -12.04
N ARG A 257 16.37 -7.54 -12.33
CA ARG A 257 15.13 -7.80 -11.58
C ARG A 257 14.19 -8.70 -12.38
N MET A 258 13.33 -9.43 -11.67
CA MET A 258 12.15 -10.05 -12.25
C MET A 258 10.90 -9.29 -11.79
N VAL A 259 10.11 -8.83 -12.74
CA VAL A 259 8.81 -8.18 -12.52
C VAL A 259 7.68 -9.01 -13.11
N GLY A 260 6.47 -8.91 -12.57
CA GLY A 260 5.37 -9.75 -13.05
C GLY A 260 3.95 -9.33 -12.61
N ASN A 261 3.00 -10.25 -12.81
CA ASN A 261 1.56 -10.03 -12.57
C ASN A 261 1.06 -10.45 -11.17
N ILE A 262 1.97 -10.63 -10.21
CA ILE A 262 1.67 -10.99 -8.82
C ILE A 262 2.34 -10.02 -7.85
N SER A 263 1.78 -9.88 -6.64
CA SER A 263 2.26 -8.91 -5.64
C SER A 263 3.75 -9.08 -5.29
N THR A 264 4.21 -10.32 -5.19
CA THR A 264 5.61 -10.66 -4.88
C THR A 264 6.62 -10.33 -5.99
N LEU A 265 6.14 -9.97 -7.19
CA LEU A 265 6.96 -9.52 -8.31
C LEU A 265 6.74 -8.02 -8.62
N GLY A 266 6.39 -7.25 -7.60
CA GLY A 266 6.28 -5.81 -7.64
C GLY A 266 4.94 -5.25 -8.12
N ASN A 267 3.98 -6.10 -8.49
CA ASN A 267 2.66 -5.65 -8.94
C ASN A 267 1.85 -5.08 -7.77
N THR A 268 1.32 -3.87 -7.94
CA THR A 268 0.53 -3.18 -6.91
C THR A 268 -0.97 -3.27 -7.16
N PHE A 269 -1.38 -3.83 -8.32
CA PHE A 269 -2.76 -3.87 -8.82
C PHE A 269 -3.42 -2.49 -8.93
N ALA A 270 -2.60 -1.43 -8.90
CA ALA A 270 -3.03 -0.04 -8.91
C ALA A 270 -2.57 0.68 -10.19
N ASP A 271 -3.28 1.74 -10.55
CA ASP A 271 -2.87 2.66 -11.60
C ASP A 271 -1.95 3.73 -10.99
N LEU A 272 -0.66 3.43 -10.90
CA LEU A 272 0.36 4.34 -10.37
C LEU A 272 0.75 5.42 -11.39
N ARG A 273 1.66 6.32 -11.02
CA ARG A 273 2.05 7.45 -11.87
C ARG A 273 2.55 6.96 -13.23
N GLY A 274 2.14 7.64 -14.30
CA GLY A 274 2.46 7.27 -15.68
C GLY A 274 1.77 5.98 -16.17
N GLY A 275 0.76 5.47 -15.46
CA GLY A 275 0.04 4.25 -15.82
C GLY A 275 0.80 2.96 -15.48
N MET A 276 1.79 3.06 -14.59
CA MET A 276 2.58 1.93 -14.11
C MET A 276 1.77 1.09 -13.12
N ASN A 277 2.05 -0.22 -13.07
CA ASN A 277 1.39 -1.15 -12.16
C ASN A 277 2.40 -1.93 -11.31
N VAL A 278 3.69 -1.79 -11.63
CA VAL A 278 4.80 -2.51 -11.03
C VAL A 278 5.82 -1.52 -10.53
N LEU A 279 6.33 -1.72 -9.32
CA LEU A 279 7.42 -0.94 -8.75
C LEU A 279 8.75 -1.70 -8.80
N ALA A 280 9.78 -1.08 -9.39
CA ALA A 280 11.13 -1.63 -9.44
C ALA A 280 11.73 -1.89 -8.05
N SER A 281 11.43 -1.02 -7.07
CA SER A 281 11.93 -1.14 -5.70
C SER A 281 11.27 -2.26 -4.89
N ARG A 282 10.14 -2.81 -5.36
CA ARG A 282 9.47 -3.98 -4.77
C ARG A 282 9.81 -5.30 -5.48
N ALA A 283 10.51 -5.25 -6.61
CA ALA A 283 10.79 -6.43 -7.41
C ALA A 283 12.06 -7.16 -6.91
N PRO A 284 12.06 -8.51 -6.89
CA PRO A 284 13.23 -9.27 -6.45
C PRO A 284 14.39 -9.16 -7.44
N TYR A 285 15.61 -9.12 -6.90
CA TYR A 285 16.84 -9.24 -7.67
C TYR A 285 17.18 -10.69 -7.97
N LEU A 286 17.76 -10.92 -9.15
CA LEU A 286 18.41 -12.17 -9.47
C LEU A 286 19.86 -12.16 -8.98
N THR A 287 20.36 -13.32 -8.58
CA THR A 287 21.75 -13.51 -8.13
C THR A 287 22.66 -13.84 -9.30
N TYR A 288 23.69 -13.03 -9.53
CA TYR A 288 24.72 -13.27 -10.55
C TYR A 288 25.51 -14.55 -10.29
N GLN A 289 25.81 -15.30 -11.36
CA GLN A 289 26.60 -16.54 -11.34
C GLN A 289 27.94 -16.34 -12.06
N GLN A 290 28.94 -17.17 -11.72
CA GLN A 290 30.30 -17.04 -12.29
C GLN A 290 30.36 -17.30 -13.81
N ASP A 291 29.38 -18.01 -14.37
CA ASP A 291 29.25 -18.29 -15.79
C ASP A 291 28.57 -17.15 -16.59
N GLY A 292 28.23 -16.05 -15.93
CA GLY A 292 27.56 -14.89 -16.53
C GLY A 292 26.04 -14.94 -16.51
N THR A 293 25.45 -16.05 -16.05
CA THR A 293 23.99 -16.18 -15.89
C THR A 293 23.49 -15.53 -14.59
N TYR A 294 22.18 -15.34 -14.50
CA TYR A 294 21.50 -14.84 -13.30
C TYR A 294 20.46 -15.86 -12.86
N ARG A 295 20.32 -16.04 -11.54
CA ARG A 295 19.44 -17.04 -10.94
C ARG A 295 18.47 -16.46 -9.92
N LEU A 296 17.21 -16.88 -9.97
CA LEU A 296 16.20 -16.63 -8.94
C LEU A 296 15.37 -17.89 -8.71
N THR A 297 15.09 -18.24 -7.45
CA THR A 297 14.20 -19.35 -7.10
C THR A 297 13.01 -18.81 -6.35
N LEU A 298 11.81 -19.14 -6.81
CA LEU A 298 10.54 -18.70 -6.24
C LEU A 298 9.70 -19.91 -5.84
N GLU A 299 8.93 -19.79 -4.76
CA GLU A 299 7.85 -20.72 -4.45
C GLU A 299 6.55 -20.20 -5.06
N LEU A 300 6.10 -20.86 -6.14
CA LEU A 300 4.95 -20.40 -6.92
C LEU A 300 3.78 -21.39 -6.82
N PRO A 301 2.53 -20.91 -6.74
CA PRO A 301 1.35 -21.75 -6.75
C PRO A 301 1.15 -22.49 -8.09
N VAL A 302 0.82 -23.78 -8.01
CA VAL A 302 0.52 -24.62 -9.19
C VAL A 302 -0.71 -24.09 -9.92
N GLY A 303 -0.61 -23.99 -11.25
CA GLY A 303 -1.68 -23.48 -12.12
C GLY A 303 -1.72 -21.95 -12.26
N LEU A 304 -0.85 -21.21 -11.57
CA LEU A 304 -0.72 -19.77 -11.75
C LEU A 304 -0.32 -19.44 -13.21
N ASP A 305 -1.07 -18.55 -13.86
CA ASP A 305 -0.66 -17.90 -15.12
C ASP A 305 0.33 -16.78 -14.82
N LEU A 306 1.61 -17.12 -14.72
CA LEU A 306 2.66 -16.16 -14.46
C LEU A 306 2.98 -15.39 -15.75
N ARG A 307 2.76 -14.07 -15.71
CA ARG A 307 3.26 -13.11 -16.70
C ARG A 307 4.44 -12.38 -16.08
N TYR A 308 5.59 -12.41 -16.73
CA TYR A 308 6.80 -11.84 -16.16
C TYR A 308 7.75 -11.30 -17.21
N LYS A 309 8.69 -10.48 -16.75
CA LYS A 309 9.81 -9.95 -17.52
C LYS A 309 11.07 -9.86 -16.69
N TYR A 310 12.20 -9.94 -17.37
CA TYR A 310 13.47 -9.45 -16.85
C TYR A 310 13.65 -7.97 -17.17
N THR A 311 14.27 -7.21 -16.27
CA THR A 311 14.48 -5.77 -16.44
C THR A 311 15.67 -5.25 -15.66
N LEU A 312 16.29 -4.18 -16.17
CA LEU A 312 17.25 -3.35 -15.42
C LEU A 312 16.55 -2.15 -14.74
N GLY A 313 15.28 -1.89 -15.05
CA GLY A 313 14.43 -0.85 -14.47
C GLY A 313 13.15 -1.45 -13.90
N ASP A 314 12.01 -1.16 -14.53
CA ASP A 314 10.68 -1.70 -14.22
C ASP A 314 10.08 -2.46 -15.43
N GLY A 315 8.76 -2.65 -15.47
CA GLY A 315 8.08 -3.35 -16.56
C GLY A 315 8.03 -2.62 -17.90
N PHE A 316 8.27 -1.30 -17.91
CA PHE A 316 8.32 -0.41 -19.07
C PHE A 316 9.74 0.08 -19.38
N TRP A 317 10.40 0.70 -18.41
CA TRP A 317 11.75 1.23 -18.50
C TRP A 317 12.78 0.11 -18.41
N ASN A 318 13.68 0.03 -19.39
CA ASN A 318 14.71 -1.01 -19.49
C ASN A 318 14.19 -2.46 -19.42
N ALA A 319 12.91 -2.66 -19.71
CA ALA A 319 12.33 -3.99 -19.81
C ALA A 319 12.94 -4.76 -20.99
N GLU A 320 13.00 -6.08 -20.88
CA GLU A 320 13.45 -6.92 -21.99
C GLU A 320 12.59 -6.75 -23.26
N ARG A 321 13.25 -6.81 -24.42
CA ARG A 321 12.60 -6.63 -25.73
C ARG A 321 13.03 -7.69 -26.72
N THR A 322 12.23 -7.84 -27.77
CA THR A 322 12.62 -8.60 -28.97
C THR A 322 13.60 -7.79 -29.80
N LYS A 323 14.34 -8.44 -30.71
CA LYS A 323 15.21 -7.75 -31.68
C LYS A 323 14.46 -6.76 -32.59
N GLN A 324 13.15 -6.93 -32.76
CA GLN A 324 12.26 -6.01 -33.50
C GLN A 324 11.86 -4.79 -32.68
N GLY A 325 12.20 -4.75 -31.39
CA GLY A 325 11.83 -3.68 -30.47
C GLY A 325 10.46 -3.89 -29.85
N GLU A 326 9.84 -5.05 -29.88
CA GLU A 326 8.59 -5.26 -29.14
C GLU A 326 8.89 -5.55 -27.67
N PHE A 327 8.00 -5.15 -26.76
CA PHE A 327 8.09 -5.59 -25.37
C PHE A 327 7.91 -7.11 -25.30
N ARG A 328 8.84 -7.80 -24.63
CA ARG A 328 8.73 -9.25 -24.42
C ARG A 328 8.09 -9.51 -23.07
N VAL A 329 6.84 -9.97 -23.06
CA VAL A 329 6.17 -10.50 -21.86
C VAL A 329 6.21 -12.01 -21.95
N ARG A 330 6.83 -12.67 -20.97
CA ARG A 330 6.89 -14.12 -20.90
C ARG A 330 5.62 -14.64 -20.23
N GLN A 331 5.18 -15.83 -20.66
CA GLN A 331 4.07 -16.54 -20.04
C GLN A 331 4.54 -17.90 -19.55
N PHE A 332 4.14 -18.27 -18.33
CA PHE A 332 4.42 -19.57 -17.76
C PHE A 332 3.25 -20.04 -16.89
N ILE A 333 2.64 -21.17 -17.25
CA ILE A 333 1.65 -21.84 -16.39
C ILE A 333 2.42 -22.77 -15.44
N VAL A 334 2.36 -22.49 -14.14
CA VAL A 334 3.15 -23.22 -13.14
C VAL A 334 2.71 -24.69 -13.06
N PRO A 335 3.60 -25.67 -13.30
CA PRO A 335 3.26 -27.09 -13.27
C PRO A 335 3.20 -27.63 -11.84
N ALA A 336 2.69 -28.85 -11.67
CA ALA A 336 2.55 -29.51 -10.37
C ALA A 336 3.85 -30.04 -9.75
N GLN A 337 5.01 -29.74 -10.34
CA GLN A 337 6.32 -30.23 -9.89
C GLN A 337 7.40 -29.14 -9.99
N ASN A 338 8.47 -29.31 -9.21
CA ASN A 338 9.61 -28.39 -9.26
C ASN A 338 10.24 -28.39 -10.65
N VAL A 339 10.64 -27.20 -11.11
CA VAL A 339 11.08 -27.00 -12.49
C VAL A 339 12.14 -25.91 -12.57
N MET A 340 13.04 -26.08 -13.54
CA MET A 340 14.02 -25.06 -13.92
C MET A 340 13.67 -24.50 -15.29
N ILE A 341 13.65 -23.18 -15.40
CA ILE A 341 13.38 -22.44 -16.64
C ILE A 341 14.68 -21.76 -17.06
N GLU A 342 15.13 -22.07 -18.27
CA GLU A 342 16.27 -21.42 -18.90
C GLU A 342 15.79 -20.40 -19.93
N ASP A 343 16.08 -19.14 -19.65
CA ASP A 343 15.70 -18.00 -20.47
C ASP A 343 16.92 -17.30 -21.08
N GLN A 344 16.72 -16.71 -22.25
CA GLN A 344 17.68 -15.81 -22.87
C GLN A 344 17.00 -14.47 -23.14
N ILE A 345 17.63 -13.38 -22.72
CA ILE A 345 17.20 -12.02 -23.05
C ILE A 345 17.81 -11.66 -24.41
N GLU A 346 16.97 -11.25 -25.36
CA GLU A 346 17.43 -10.90 -26.71
C GLU A 346 18.15 -9.55 -26.75
N THR A 347 17.57 -8.54 -26.12
CA THR A 347 18.17 -7.20 -26.01
C THR A 347 17.46 -6.36 -24.94
N TRP A 348 18.19 -5.38 -24.41
CA TRP A 348 17.63 -4.28 -23.61
C TRP A 348 17.28 -3.06 -24.45
N LYS A 349 17.83 -2.99 -25.68
CA LYS A 349 17.92 -1.76 -26.47
C LYS A 349 16.67 -1.51 -27.31
N SER A 350 16.37 -0.23 -27.47
CA SER A 350 15.47 0.24 -28.52
C SER A 350 16.13 0.18 -29.90
N PRO A 351 15.44 -0.30 -30.96
CA PRO A 351 15.99 -0.32 -32.32
C PRO A 351 16.43 1.06 -32.79
N GLY A 352 17.66 1.16 -33.32
CA GLY A 352 18.21 2.39 -33.87
C GLY A 352 18.47 3.51 -32.87
N LYS A 353 18.48 3.21 -31.55
CA LYS A 353 18.76 4.17 -30.48
C LYS A 353 19.98 3.78 -29.67
N GLY A 354 20.75 4.78 -29.25
CA GLY A 354 21.85 4.61 -28.31
C GLY A 354 21.41 4.74 -26.86
N SER A 355 22.10 4.06 -25.95
CA SER A 355 21.81 4.14 -24.51
C SER A 355 22.22 5.50 -23.91
N ILE A 356 21.54 5.92 -22.85
CA ILE A 356 21.86 7.14 -22.10
C ILE A 356 22.40 6.74 -20.72
N SER A 357 23.65 7.06 -20.42
CA SER A 357 24.25 6.79 -19.10
C SER A 357 24.22 8.06 -18.24
N PHE A 358 23.47 8.03 -17.15
CA PHE A 358 23.39 9.09 -16.14
C PHE A 358 24.38 8.78 -15.01
N TYR A 359 25.40 9.62 -14.87
CA TYR A 359 26.33 9.61 -13.75
C TYR A 359 25.96 10.75 -12.82
N LEU A 360 25.61 10.41 -11.59
CA LEU A 360 25.18 11.38 -10.60
C LEU A 360 26.20 11.42 -9.46
N THR A 361 26.59 12.63 -9.06
CA THR A 361 27.25 12.86 -7.77
C THR A 361 26.26 13.58 -6.85
N VAL A 362 26.12 13.07 -5.63
CA VAL A 362 25.22 13.66 -4.61
C VAL A 362 26.05 14.29 -3.48
N PRO A 363 25.47 15.18 -2.67
CA PRO A 363 26.19 15.83 -1.58
C PRO A 363 26.66 14.80 -0.54
N GLU A 364 27.78 15.08 0.13
CA GLU A 364 28.30 14.26 1.25
C GLU A 364 27.35 14.21 2.46
N THR A 365 26.38 15.13 2.52
CA THR A 365 25.30 15.12 3.53
C THR A 365 24.24 14.06 3.27
N THR A 366 24.22 13.43 2.09
CA THR A 366 23.27 12.35 1.75
C THR A 366 23.53 11.14 2.66
N GLY A 367 22.49 10.65 3.34
CA GLY A 367 22.64 9.60 4.33
C GLY A 367 23.13 8.28 3.72
N ALA A 368 23.98 7.54 4.43
CA ALA A 368 24.54 6.28 3.95
C ALA A 368 23.47 5.18 3.69
N ASN A 369 22.32 5.27 4.37
CA ASN A 369 21.18 4.37 4.22
C ASN A 369 20.13 4.90 3.23
N GLU A 370 20.38 6.05 2.58
CA GLU A 370 19.48 6.60 1.56
C GLU A 370 19.82 6.02 0.18
N SER A 371 18.78 5.60 -0.55
CA SER A 371 18.90 5.23 -1.95
C SER A 371 18.58 6.42 -2.85
N ILE A 372 19.23 6.52 -3.99
CA ILE A 372 18.93 7.56 -4.98
C ILE A 372 18.17 6.97 -6.16
N SER A 373 17.14 7.68 -6.59
CA SER A 373 16.25 7.28 -7.67
C SER A 373 16.23 8.33 -8.77
N ILE A 374 16.07 7.88 -10.00
CA ILE A 374 15.80 8.72 -11.17
C ILE A 374 14.36 8.54 -11.60
N GLN A 375 13.68 9.63 -11.96
CA GLN A 375 12.30 9.57 -12.46
C GLN A 375 12.23 10.27 -13.82
N PHE A 376 11.40 9.72 -14.72
CA PHE A 376 11.23 10.22 -16.08
C PHE A 376 9.82 10.76 -16.32
N ASN A 377 9.72 11.79 -17.15
CA ASN A 377 8.47 12.44 -17.56
C ASN A 377 8.38 12.56 -19.09
N PRO A 378 8.03 11.46 -19.79
CA PRO A 378 7.82 11.47 -21.24
C PRO A 378 6.43 12.03 -21.63
N TYR A 379 5.42 11.89 -20.76
CA TYR A 379 4.02 12.32 -20.97
C TYR A 379 3.28 12.62 -19.65
N GLY A 380 4.03 12.70 -18.56
CA GLY A 380 3.61 12.63 -17.17
C GLY A 380 4.71 11.93 -16.37
N TRP A 381 4.89 12.28 -15.09
CA TRP A 381 5.84 11.57 -14.24
C TRP A 381 5.48 10.09 -14.16
N THR A 382 6.45 9.21 -14.41
CA THR A 382 6.36 7.76 -14.19
C THR A 382 6.82 7.40 -12.78
N GLU A 383 6.71 6.15 -12.34
CA GLU A 383 7.27 5.75 -11.04
C GLU A 383 8.82 5.87 -11.01
N PRO A 384 9.43 6.25 -9.87
CA PRO A 384 10.88 6.35 -9.76
C PRO A 384 11.60 5.00 -9.92
N LEU A 385 12.82 5.06 -10.46
CA LEU A 385 13.68 3.91 -10.67
C LEU A 385 14.93 4.02 -9.81
N PRO A 386 15.24 3.01 -8.96
CA PRO A 386 16.45 3.02 -8.16
C PRO A 386 17.70 3.04 -9.05
N MET A 387 18.61 3.97 -8.77
CA MET A 387 19.94 4.02 -9.39
C MET A 387 20.87 3.00 -8.73
N TRP A 388 22.00 2.70 -9.37
CA TRP A 388 23.02 1.80 -8.81
C TRP A 388 24.13 2.60 -8.10
N PRO A 389 24.46 2.29 -6.84
CA PRO A 389 25.51 2.98 -6.12
C PRO A 389 26.90 2.57 -6.66
N LEU A 390 27.75 3.55 -6.92
CA LEU A 390 29.16 3.35 -7.30
C LEU A 390 30.13 3.55 -6.13
N GLY A 391 29.62 3.94 -4.95
CA GLY A 391 30.43 4.38 -3.81
C GLY A 391 30.81 5.86 -3.90
N ASN A 392 31.39 6.42 -2.83
CA ASN A 392 31.84 7.81 -2.75
C ASN A 392 30.77 8.84 -3.19
N HIS A 393 29.51 8.65 -2.80
CA HIS A 393 28.37 9.50 -3.18
C HIS A 393 28.12 9.59 -4.70
N GLN A 394 28.51 8.57 -5.45
CA GLN A 394 28.28 8.47 -6.89
C GLN A 394 27.27 7.37 -7.23
N TRP A 395 26.42 7.64 -8.21
CA TRP A 395 25.36 6.76 -8.67
C TRP A 395 25.32 6.69 -10.19
N LEU A 396 24.90 5.55 -10.71
CA LEU A 396 24.77 5.27 -12.14
C LEU A 396 23.36 4.80 -12.47
N TYR A 397 22.81 5.29 -13.57
CA TYR A 397 21.68 4.67 -14.25
C TYR A 397 21.93 4.66 -15.75
N ILE A 398 21.61 3.58 -16.44
CA ILE A 398 21.78 3.46 -17.89
C ILE A 398 20.42 3.15 -18.48
N LEU A 399 19.90 4.07 -19.30
CA LEU A 399 18.63 3.94 -19.99
C LEU A 399 18.86 3.38 -21.41
N TYR A 400 18.30 2.20 -21.68
CA TYR A 400 18.36 1.49 -22.96
C TYR A 400 17.04 1.55 -23.74
N SER A 401 15.90 1.55 -23.04
CA SER A 401 14.57 1.49 -23.65
C SER A 401 13.47 2.06 -22.73
N PRO A 402 12.31 2.47 -23.29
CA PRO A 402 11.91 2.45 -24.71
C PRO A 402 12.13 3.79 -25.43
N LEU A 403 13.39 4.07 -25.80
CA LEU A 403 13.84 5.30 -26.47
C LEU A 403 13.25 5.51 -27.88
N ASP A 404 12.62 4.50 -28.47
CA ASP A 404 11.89 4.52 -29.74
C ASP A 404 10.42 4.93 -29.60
N ALA A 405 9.86 4.86 -28.39
CA ALA A 405 8.44 5.11 -28.12
C ALA A 405 8.19 6.44 -27.37
N ILE A 406 9.25 7.24 -27.14
CA ILE A 406 9.18 8.49 -26.39
C ILE A 406 9.80 9.66 -27.18
N GLY A 407 9.36 10.87 -26.87
CA GLY A 407 9.94 12.11 -27.38
C GLY A 407 11.00 12.70 -26.45
N GLU A 408 11.17 14.02 -26.51
CA GLU A 408 11.92 14.75 -25.49
C GLU A 408 11.31 14.45 -24.11
N THR A 409 12.17 14.06 -23.17
CA THR A 409 11.77 13.56 -21.86
C THR A 409 12.49 14.35 -20.78
N ALA A 410 11.72 14.90 -19.84
CA ALA A 410 12.28 15.49 -18.63
C ALA A 410 12.64 14.40 -17.61
N TYR A 411 13.61 14.68 -16.75
CA TYR A 411 14.02 13.77 -15.70
C TYR A 411 14.43 14.50 -14.42
N ARG A 412 14.34 13.80 -13.29
CA ARG A 412 14.76 14.32 -11.98
C ARG A 412 15.38 13.23 -11.11
N PHE A 413 16.05 13.67 -10.04
CA PHE A 413 16.60 12.80 -9.02
C PHE A 413 15.92 13.07 -7.69
N CYS A 414 15.67 12.02 -6.92
CA CYS A 414 15.11 12.10 -5.59
C CYS A 414 15.70 11.01 -4.69
N ARG A 415 15.51 11.18 -3.39
CA ARG A 415 15.90 10.20 -2.38
C ARG A 415 14.74 9.23 -2.09
N ASN A 416 15.06 7.95 -1.88
CA ASN A 416 14.15 6.88 -1.44
C ASN A 416 12.83 6.80 -2.23
N ASP A 417 12.87 6.91 -3.56
CA ASP A 417 11.67 6.97 -4.43
C ASP A 417 10.66 8.08 -4.06
N GLN A 418 11.01 9.07 -3.22
CA GLN A 418 10.11 10.15 -2.81
C GLN A 418 10.19 11.34 -3.77
N CYS A 419 10.02 11.07 -5.07
CA CYS A 419 10.06 12.09 -6.10
C CYS A 419 8.80 12.98 -6.07
N GLY A 420 9.02 14.29 -6.11
CA GLY A 420 8.06 15.35 -5.82
C GLY A 420 8.09 15.85 -4.38
N ILE A 421 8.83 15.17 -3.50
CA ILE A 421 8.94 15.45 -2.05
C ILE A 421 10.41 15.69 -1.64
N ALA A 422 11.31 14.76 -1.97
CA ALA A 422 12.72 14.75 -1.58
C ALA A 422 13.66 14.87 -2.79
N ASP A 423 13.32 15.76 -3.71
CA ASP A 423 14.05 16.00 -4.96
C ASP A 423 15.23 16.95 -4.78
N ASP A 424 16.04 17.07 -5.84
CA ASP A 424 16.90 18.24 -5.98
C ASP A 424 16.08 19.53 -6.09
N LEU A 425 16.67 20.65 -5.63
CA LEU A 425 15.98 21.94 -5.52
C LEU A 425 15.34 22.43 -6.84
N THR A 426 15.84 22.01 -8.00
CA THR A 426 15.36 22.50 -9.30
C THR A 426 14.11 21.77 -9.81
N THR A 427 13.81 20.60 -9.25
CA THR A 427 12.73 19.70 -9.71
C THR A 427 11.75 19.33 -8.59
N PHE A 428 11.89 19.95 -7.41
CA PHE A 428 10.96 19.75 -6.29
C PHE A 428 9.53 20.16 -6.66
N GLY A 429 8.57 19.42 -6.12
CA GLY A 429 7.14 19.56 -6.33
C GLY A 429 6.56 18.45 -7.23
N PRO A 430 5.26 18.13 -7.10
CA PRO A 430 4.66 16.99 -7.78
C PRO A 430 4.76 17.10 -9.31
N ASP A 431 4.57 18.30 -9.85
CA ASP A 431 4.43 18.53 -11.30
C ASP A 431 5.58 19.33 -11.92
N ASN A 432 6.61 19.71 -11.16
CA ASN A 432 7.69 20.56 -11.67
C ASN A 432 8.67 19.75 -12.53
N PRO A 433 8.71 19.91 -13.87
CA PRO A 433 9.59 19.14 -14.74
C PRO A 433 11.06 19.60 -14.67
N GLY A 434 11.34 20.74 -14.03
CA GLY A 434 12.65 21.39 -14.06
C GLY A 434 13.12 21.71 -15.50
N THR A 435 14.44 21.82 -15.65
CA THR A 435 15.11 22.13 -16.93
C THR A 435 15.85 20.93 -17.54
N LYS A 436 16.04 19.86 -16.76
CA LYS A 436 16.78 18.65 -17.15
C LYS A 436 15.97 17.83 -18.15
N ARG A 437 16.48 17.70 -19.38
CA ARG A 437 15.81 17.00 -20.49
C ARG A 437 16.81 16.23 -21.34
N PHE A 438 16.33 15.19 -22.01
CA PHE A 438 17.05 14.53 -23.08
C PHE A 438 16.11 14.24 -24.26
N THR A 439 16.71 14.11 -25.45
CA THR A 439 16.04 13.57 -26.63
C THR A 439 16.68 12.23 -26.96
N PRO A 440 15.90 11.17 -27.23
CA PRO A 440 16.43 9.84 -27.54
C PRO A 440 17.49 9.85 -28.66
N PRO A 441 18.77 9.56 -28.32
CA PRO A 441 19.87 9.72 -29.25
C PRO A 441 20.01 8.52 -30.19
N ALA A 442 20.62 8.72 -31.35
CA ALA A 442 20.96 7.64 -32.28
C ALA A 442 22.18 6.83 -31.79
N GLU A 443 23.15 7.50 -31.16
CA GLU A 443 24.35 6.91 -30.57
C GLU A 443 24.34 7.07 -29.05
N GLY A 444 25.10 6.22 -28.35
CA GLY A 444 25.12 6.26 -26.88
C GLY A 444 25.70 7.57 -26.35
N ILE A 445 25.06 8.16 -25.34
CA ILE A 445 25.52 9.40 -24.71
C ILE A 445 25.75 9.20 -23.21
N LYS A 446 26.58 10.07 -22.65
CA LYS A 446 26.82 10.19 -21.22
C LYS A 446 26.31 11.54 -20.73
N ILE A 447 25.52 11.52 -19.67
CA ILE A 447 25.04 12.69 -18.94
C ILE A 447 25.68 12.63 -17.55
N THR A 448 26.31 13.73 -17.13
CA THR A 448 26.91 13.84 -15.80
C THR A 448 26.21 14.95 -15.03
N GLU A 449 25.68 14.61 -13.87
CA GLU A 449 24.84 15.47 -13.04
C GLU A 449 25.44 15.58 -11.65
N VAL A 450 25.20 16.72 -11.02
CA VAL A 450 25.56 16.96 -9.62
C VAL A 450 24.34 17.52 -8.92
N VAL A 451 23.84 16.79 -7.92
CA VAL A 451 22.90 17.36 -6.96
C VAL A 451 23.73 18.10 -5.91
N LYS A 452 23.48 19.39 -5.77
CA LYS A 452 24.18 20.24 -4.79
C LYS A 452 23.54 20.16 -3.42
N GLU A 453 22.23 19.99 -3.38
CA GLU A 453 21.42 20.00 -2.17
C GLU A 453 20.08 19.32 -2.47
N TRP A 454 19.54 18.65 -1.46
CA TRP A 454 18.22 18.05 -1.48
C TRP A 454 17.21 18.97 -0.81
N LYS A 455 16.00 19.07 -1.37
CA LYS A 455 14.91 19.77 -0.69
C LYS A 455 14.59 19.05 0.63
N TRP A 456 14.26 19.84 1.66
CA TRP A 456 13.94 19.37 3.00
C TRP A 456 15.07 18.56 3.65
N GLN A 457 16.32 18.81 3.27
CA GLN A 457 17.48 18.32 4.00
C GLN A 457 17.97 19.43 4.93
N LEU A 458 17.90 19.21 6.24
CA LEU A 458 18.44 20.15 7.20
C LEU A 458 19.97 20.13 7.17
N PRO A 459 20.65 21.30 7.24
CA PRO A 459 22.02 21.33 7.71
C PRO A 459 22.08 20.86 9.18
N PRO A 460 23.26 20.43 9.67
CA PRO A 460 23.44 20.16 11.09
C PRO A 460 22.97 21.35 11.94
N LEU A 461 22.00 21.13 12.81
CA LEU A 461 21.41 22.18 13.66
C LEU A 461 22.16 22.34 14.98
N GLU A 462 22.00 23.51 15.61
CA GLU A 462 22.47 23.71 16.98
C GLU A 462 21.73 22.75 17.93
N PRO A 463 22.44 22.13 18.90
CA PRO A 463 21.81 21.23 19.87
C PRO A 463 20.69 21.94 20.64
N ILE A 464 19.55 21.26 20.81
CA ILE A 464 18.52 21.71 21.74
C ILE A 464 18.96 21.45 23.16
N THR A 465 18.69 22.41 24.03
CA THR A 465 18.88 22.23 25.46
C THR A 465 17.72 21.44 26.04
N VAL A 466 18.00 20.23 26.52
CA VAL A 466 17.06 19.43 27.33
C VAL A 466 17.23 19.75 28.81
N PRO A 467 16.20 19.54 29.67
CA PRO A 467 16.24 20.00 31.05
C PRO A 467 17.37 19.39 31.88
N ALA A 468 17.96 20.21 32.76
CA ALA A 468 18.91 19.75 33.77
C ALA A 468 18.16 19.25 35.02
N GLY A 469 18.41 18.02 35.46
CA GLY A 469 17.84 17.48 36.69
C GLY A 469 17.62 15.96 36.67
N THR A 470 17.09 15.42 37.76
CA THR A 470 16.72 14.00 37.85
C THR A 470 15.37 13.76 37.18
N ILE A 471 15.34 12.92 36.15
CA ILE A 471 14.13 12.50 35.45
C ILE A 471 13.69 11.15 36.04
N PRO A 472 12.49 11.05 36.66
CA PRO A 472 12.01 9.78 37.20
C PRO A 472 11.79 8.76 36.06
N PRO A 473 12.25 7.51 36.22
CA PRO A 473 11.95 6.46 35.25
C PRO A 473 10.45 6.17 35.22
N LYS A 474 9.93 5.79 34.05
CA LYS A 474 8.53 5.41 33.87
C LYS A 474 8.35 3.90 34.08
N PRO A 475 7.16 3.44 34.47
CA PRO A 475 6.89 2.00 34.56
C PRO A 475 7.06 1.34 33.19
N GLY A 476 7.39 0.05 33.16
CA GLY A 476 7.57 -0.69 31.89
C GLY A 476 6.31 -0.74 31.02
N SER A 477 5.13 -0.46 31.58
CA SER A 477 3.87 -0.34 30.85
C SER A 477 3.67 1.02 30.17
N PHE A 478 4.56 1.99 30.39
CA PHE A 478 4.45 3.33 29.82
C PHE A 478 4.70 3.28 28.30
N ILE A 479 3.77 3.85 27.54
CA ILE A 479 3.86 3.89 26.07
C ILE A 479 4.75 5.05 25.65
N GLN A 480 5.79 4.72 24.89
CA GLN A 480 6.72 5.64 24.24
C GLN A 480 6.59 5.38 22.74
N GLY A 481 5.58 6.02 22.15
CA GLY A 481 5.10 5.68 20.82
C GLY A 481 5.45 6.71 19.77
N VAL A 482 5.40 6.25 18.53
CA VAL A 482 5.22 7.10 17.35
C VAL A 482 4.06 6.57 16.53
N ALA A 483 3.39 7.43 15.77
CA ALA A 483 2.38 7.03 14.81
C ALA A 483 2.80 7.39 13.39
N PHE A 484 2.64 6.44 12.47
CA PHE A 484 2.75 6.73 11.05
C PHE A 484 1.48 7.46 10.57
N PRO A 485 1.61 8.39 9.59
CA PRO A 485 0.46 9.03 8.99
C PRO A 485 -0.44 7.98 8.32
N ALA A 486 -1.71 8.34 8.12
CA ALA A 486 -2.68 7.48 7.45
C ALA A 486 -2.43 7.34 5.93
N ASP A 487 -1.72 8.32 5.33
CA ASP A 487 -1.31 8.27 3.93
C ASP A 487 -0.46 7.04 3.64
N TYR A 488 -0.52 6.54 2.41
CA TYR A 488 0.30 5.42 1.98
C TYR A 488 0.62 5.50 0.48
N HIS A 489 1.82 5.04 0.14
CA HIS A 489 2.17 4.69 -1.23
C HIS A 489 2.97 3.39 -1.24
N PRO A 490 2.77 2.47 -2.20
CA PRO A 490 3.49 1.20 -2.26
C PRO A 490 5.02 1.33 -2.32
N SER A 491 5.55 2.45 -2.81
CA SER A 491 7.00 2.72 -2.80
C SER A 491 7.58 2.95 -1.42
N TRP A 492 6.76 3.06 -0.36
CA TRP A 492 7.24 3.22 1.00
C TRP A 492 7.79 1.92 1.58
N GLN A 493 7.23 0.77 1.17
CA GLN A 493 7.54 -0.55 1.72
C GLN A 493 9.04 -0.88 1.80
N PRO A 494 9.85 -0.61 0.77
CA PRO A 494 11.30 -0.84 0.82
C PRO A 494 12.04 -0.01 1.89
N PHE A 495 11.44 1.08 2.37
CA PHE A 495 12.06 2.05 3.28
C PHE A 495 11.51 2.00 4.72
N ILE A 496 10.36 1.36 4.94
CA ILE A 496 9.78 1.12 6.27
C ILE A 496 10.78 0.48 7.26
N PRO A 497 11.61 -0.52 6.87
CA PRO A 497 12.57 -1.11 7.80
C PRO A 497 13.54 -0.09 8.41
N TRP A 498 13.95 0.93 7.64
CA TRP A 498 14.85 1.97 8.12
C TRP A 498 14.16 2.90 9.11
N ALA A 499 12.91 3.28 8.84
CA ALA A 499 12.12 4.04 9.82
C ALA A 499 12.00 3.28 11.15
N ILE A 500 11.68 1.98 11.11
CA ILE A 500 11.57 1.15 12.31
C ILE A 500 12.92 1.03 13.05
N GLU A 501 14.04 0.98 12.34
CA GLU A 501 15.38 1.02 12.94
C GLU A 501 15.62 2.35 13.68
N ASP A 502 15.25 3.49 13.09
CA ASP A 502 15.35 4.81 13.73
C ASP A 502 14.54 4.83 15.05
N LEU A 503 13.33 4.26 15.04
CA LEU A 503 12.47 4.14 16.24
C LEU A 503 13.11 3.29 17.34
N ALA A 504 13.76 2.18 16.97
CA ALA A 504 14.46 1.33 17.92
C ALA A 504 15.67 2.05 18.54
N GLN A 505 16.37 2.88 17.76
CA GLN A 505 17.48 3.71 18.24
C GLN A 505 17.00 4.83 19.18
N MET A 506 15.81 5.38 18.92
CA MET A 506 15.08 6.31 19.80
C MET A 506 14.58 5.69 21.11
N ASN A 507 14.62 4.36 21.27
CA ASN A 507 14.02 3.65 22.41
C ASN A 507 12.48 3.77 22.44
N ALA A 508 11.85 3.98 21.28
CA ALA A 508 10.41 3.86 21.15
C ALA A 508 9.99 2.40 21.33
N ASN A 509 8.89 2.16 22.05
CA ASN A 509 8.39 0.81 22.35
C ASN A 509 7.02 0.51 21.72
N TYR A 510 6.42 1.50 21.04
CA TYR A 510 5.18 1.36 20.29
C TYR A 510 5.26 2.04 18.92
N LEU A 511 4.67 1.41 17.92
CA LEU A 511 4.37 1.98 16.60
C LEU A 511 2.87 1.88 16.36
N ILE A 512 2.23 3.02 16.08
CA ILE A 512 0.83 3.08 15.66
C ILE A 512 0.78 3.10 14.13
N LEU A 513 0.07 2.13 13.55
CA LEU A 513 -0.21 2.06 12.12
C LEU A 513 -1.65 2.50 11.87
N SER A 514 -1.86 3.38 10.90
CA SER A 514 -3.18 3.99 10.64
C SER A 514 -3.75 3.59 9.27
N PRO A 515 -4.03 2.29 9.00
CA PRO A 515 -4.48 1.86 7.68
C PRO A 515 -5.84 2.45 7.31
N THR A 516 -6.05 2.67 6.03
CA THR A 516 -7.24 3.33 5.48
C THR A 516 -8.02 2.43 4.54
N TRP A 517 -9.33 2.69 4.44
CA TRP A 517 -10.18 2.42 3.26
C TRP A 517 -10.84 3.74 2.86
N HIS A 518 -11.25 3.88 1.60
CA HIS A 518 -11.81 5.13 1.06
C HIS A 518 -13.31 5.05 0.79
N PHE A 519 -14.05 6.09 1.18
CA PHE A 519 -15.39 6.35 0.68
C PHE A 519 -15.31 6.90 -0.75
N THR A 520 -15.65 6.03 -1.70
CA THR A 520 -15.49 6.27 -3.15
C THR A 520 -16.73 6.78 -3.85
N THR A 521 -17.89 6.66 -3.21
CA THR A 521 -19.17 7.25 -3.63
C THR A 521 -19.91 7.71 -2.39
N THR A 522 -20.72 8.77 -2.52
CA THR A 522 -21.57 9.26 -1.42
C THR A 522 -22.95 8.63 -1.45
N ASP A 523 -23.57 8.38 -2.61
CA ASP A 523 -24.90 7.76 -2.71
C ASP A 523 -24.98 6.71 -3.85
N PRO A 524 -25.11 5.40 -3.54
CA PRO A 524 -24.99 4.83 -2.19
C PRO A 524 -23.57 5.03 -1.62
N PRO A 525 -23.39 5.01 -0.28
CA PRO A 525 -22.08 5.17 0.31
C PRO A 525 -21.27 3.88 0.13
N ASN A 526 -20.07 3.98 -0.46
CA ASN A 526 -19.20 2.84 -0.71
C ASN A 526 -17.82 3.03 -0.09
N LEU A 527 -17.57 2.38 1.04
CA LEU A 527 -16.26 2.30 1.69
C LEU A 527 -15.54 1.05 1.20
N GLN A 528 -14.42 1.25 0.52
CA GLN A 528 -13.64 0.15 -0.05
C GLN A 528 -12.15 0.41 0.00
N TRP A 529 -11.40 -0.67 -0.06
CA TRP A 529 -9.96 -0.64 -0.24
C TRP A 529 -9.61 -0.22 -1.67
N LEU A 530 -8.81 0.84 -1.80
CA LEU A 530 -8.16 1.29 -3.03
C LEU A 530 -6.68 0.86 -3.08
N THR A 531 -6.36 -0.07 -3.98
CA THR A 531 -4.98 -0.47 -4.25
C THR A 531 -4.13 0.73 -4.66
N GLY A 532 -2.91 0.84 -4.14
CA GLY A 532 -1.97 1.92 -4.47
C GLY A 532 -2.02 3.13 -3.54
N VAL A 533 -3.08 3.26 -2.73
CA VAL A 533 -3.22 4.34 -1.74
C VAL A 533 -3.61 3.82 -0.35
N ASP A 534 -4.22 2.64 -0.26
CA ASP A 534 -4.46 1.95 1.00
C ASP A 534 -3.45 0.82 1.19
N ALA A 535 -2.83 0.77 2.38
CA ALA A 535 -1.85 -0.26 2.73
C ALA A 535 -2.49 -1.65 2.70
N THR A 536 -1.82 -2.59 2.06
CA THR A 536 -2.38 -3.93 1.91
C THR A 536 -2.29 -4.75 3.20
N TRP A 537 -3.15 -5.76 3.37
CA TRP A 537 -3.03 -6.73 4.46
C TRP A 537 -1.62 -7.33 4.53
N GLU A 538 -1.05 -7.67 3.38
CA GLU A 538 0.32 -8.19 3.25
C GLU A 538 1.36 -7.14 3.69
N ASP A 539 1.26 -5.92 3.17
CA ASP A 539 2.15 -4.81 3.51
C ASP A 539 2.10 -4.45 5.01
N LEU A 540 0.90 -4.44 5.61
CA LEU A 540 0.71 -4.22 7.04
C LEU A 540 1.28 -5.39 7.87
N SER A 541 1.01 -6.63 7.47
CA SER A 541 1.55 -7.82 8.14
C SER A 541 3.08 -7.83 8.14
N ASN A 542 3.70 -7.49 7.01
CA ASN A 542 5.15 -7.36 6.89
C ASN A 542 5.70 -6.26 7.81
N THR A 543 5.07 -5.08 7.81
CA THR A 543 5.45 -3.96 8.68
C THR A 543 5.38 -4.34 10.17
N ILE A 544 4.31 -5.03 10.57
CA ILE A 544 4.12 -5.52 11.95
C ILE A 544 5.22 -6.52 12.34
N GLN A 545 5.56 -7.45 11.45
CA GLN A 545 6.62 -8.44 11.70
C GLN A 545 7.99 -7.78 11.85
N ILE A 546 8.31 -6.78 11.03
CA ILE A 546 9.58 -6.04 11.11
C ILE A 546 9.67 -5.29 12.44
N ALA A 547 8.62 -4.55 12.83
CA ALA A 547 8.58 -3.83 14.10
C ALA A 547 8.80 -4.76 15.31
N ARG A 548 8.15 -5.92 15.30
CA ARG A 548 8.30 -6.93 16.36
C ARG A 548 9.70 -7.52 16.43
N SER A 549 10.37 -7.70 15.30
CA SER A 549 11.76 -8.14 15.29
C SER A 549 12.70 -7.14 16.00
N LYS A 550 12.26 -5.89 16.14
CA LYS A 550 12.92 -4.80 16.88
C LYS A 550 12.32 -4.56 18.27
N GLN A 551 11.47 -5.47 18.76
CA GLN A 551 10.80 -5.38 20.07
C GLN A 551 9.88 -4.16 20.21
N ILE A 552 9.37 -3.64 19.10
CA ILE A 552 8.38 -2.56 19.07
C ILE A 552 6.99 -3.19 19.02
N ASN A 553 6.14 -2.83 19.99
CA ASN A 553 4.74 -3.21 20.03
C ASN A 553 3.95 -2.42 18.97
N ILE A 554 2.80 -2.94 18.56
CA ILE A 554 1.93 -2.35 17.55
C ILE A 554 0.60 -1.94 18.17
N ALA A 555 0.18 -0.73 17.81
CA ALA A 555 -1.21 -0.33 17.88
C ALA A 555 -1.76 -0.15 16.46
N LEU A 556 -2.99 -0.61 16.21
CA LEU A 556 -3.65 -0.45 14.92
C LEU A 556 -4.78 0.57 15.05
N ARG A 557 -4.75 1.63 14.23
CA ARG A 557 -5.73 2.74 14.21
C ARG A 557 -6.40 2.86 12.83
N PRO A 558 -7.37 1.99 12.49
CA PRO A 558 -8.02 2.08 11.19
C PRO A 558 -8.74 3.42 11.03
N THR A 559 -8.46 4.12 9.93
CA THR A 559 -8.99 5.46 9.66
C THR A 559 -9.78 5.46 8.35
N ALA A 560 -11.03 5.91 8.36
CA ALA A 560 -11.80 6.04 7.13
C ALA A 560 -11.36 7.30 6.37
N ALA A 561 -11.01 7.13 5.09
CA ALA A 561 -10.62 8.21 4.17
C ALA A 561 -11.76 8.55 3.19
N PHE A 562 -11.68 9.71 2.56
CA PHE A 562 -12.71 10.24 1.66
C PHE A 562 -12.07 10.79 0.39
N GLU A 563 -12.65 10.54 -0.80
CA GLU A 563 -12.14 11.09 -2.08
C GLU A 563 -12.26 12.63 -2.19
N LYS A 564 -12.90 13.28 -1.22
CA LYS A 564 -13.07 14.72 -1.09
C LYS A 564 -13.03 15.11 0.39
N PRO A 565 -12.79 16.39 0.74
CA PRO A 565 -12.74 16.81 2.13
C PRO A 565 -13.97 16.34 2.93
N PRO A 566 -13.83 15.78 4.15
CA PRO A 566 -14.93 15.17 4.89
C PRO A 566 -16.16 16.07 5.04
N ALA A 567 -15.97 17.37 5.32
CA ALA A 567 -17.07 18.32 5.42
C ALA A 567 -17.91 18.41 4.13
N VAL A 568 -17.27 18.38 2.96
CA VAL A 568 -17.96 18.36 1.66
C VAL A 568 -18.66 17.02 1.46
N TRP A 569 -17.99 15.92 1.79
CA TRP A 569 -18.57 14.58 1.68
C TRP A 569 -19.86 14.44 2.51
N TRP A 570 -19.81 14.84 3.78
CA TRP A 570 -20.96 14.81 4.69
C TRP A 570 -22.08 15.77 4.30
N SER A 571 -21.76 16.90 3.64
CA SER A 571 -22.79 17.83 3.13
C SER A 571 -23.65 17.25 2.01
N GLU A 572 -23.18 16.20 1.34
CA GLU A 572 -23.89 15.50 0.27
C GLU A 572 -24.66 14.26 0.78
N CYS A 573 -24.61 13.98 2.09
CA CYS A 573 -25.34 12.86 2.67
C CYS A 573 -26.86 13.08 2.58
N PRO A 574 -27.63 12.13 2.02
CA PRO A 574 -29.09 12.26 1.90
C PRO A 574 -29.85 12.04 3.22
N GLY A 575 -29.20 11.49 4.26
CA GLY A 575 -29.80 11.31 5.59
C GLY A 575 -30.93 10.28 5.68
N THR A 576 -31.14 9.46 4.65
CA THR A 576 -32.21 8.45 4.65
C THR A 576 -31.83 7.23 5.49
N SER A 577 -32.82 6.53 6.06
CA SER A 577 -32.58 5.36 6.90
C SER A 577 -31.86 4.22 6.17
N GLY A 578 -32.18 3.98 4.90
CA GLY A 578 -31.51 2.98 4.07
C GLY A 578 -30.05 3.34 3.77
N TRP A 579 -29.77 4.63 3.57
CA TRP A 579 -28.40 5.13 3.41
C TRP A 579 -27.58 4.92 4.68
N TRP A 580 -28.14 5.29 5.84
CA TRP A 580 -27.47 5.12 7.14
C TRP A 580 -27.17 3.66 7.47
N LYS A 581 -28.12 2.74 7.20
CA LYS A 581 -27.87 1.31 7.36
C LYS A 581 -26.68 0.86 6.51
N THR A 582 -26.66 1.25 5.23
CA THR A 582 -25.57 0.91 4.31
C THR A 582 -24.23 1.47 4.83
N TRP A 583 -24.22 2.72 5.27
CA TRP A 583 -23.02 3.35 5.82
C TRP A 583 -22.47 2.60 7.05
N LEU A 584 -23.34 2.33 8.03
CA LEU A 584 -22.98 1.66 9.29
C LEU A 584 -22.50 0.22 9.06
N ASP A 585 -23.12 -0.50 8.12
CA ASP A 585 -22.70 -1.86 7.75
C ASP A 585 -21.31 -1.84 7.09
N ARG A 586 -21.05 -0.88 6.18
CA ARG A 586 -19.74 -0.74 5.51
C ARG A 586 -18.62 -0.37 6.48
N TYR A 587 -18.88 0.57 7.38
CA TYR A 587 -17.91 0.96 8.41
C TYR A 587 -17.62 -0.18 9.39
N ARG A 588 -18.66 -0.96 9.76
CA ARG A 588 -18.49 -2.16 10.59
C ARG A 588 -17.57 -3.19 9.94
N THR A 589 -17.79 -3.50 8.65
CA THR A 589 -16.91 -4.40 7.90
C THR A 589 -15.46 -3.91 7.89
N PHE A 590 -15.24 -2.61 7.65
CA PHE A 590 -13.92 -1.99 7.67
C PHE A 590 -13.21 -2.16 9.02
N ILE A 591 -13.90 -1.87 10.13
CA ILE A 591 -13.34 -1.99 11.47
C ILE A 591 -13.06 -3.45 11.85
N LEU A 592 -14.00 -4.36 11.58
CA LEU A 592 -13.84 -5.78 11.89
C LEU A 592 -12.75 -6.43 11.02
N HIS A 593 -12.56 -5.97 9.79
CA HIS A 593 -11.44 -6.41 8.95
C HIS A 593 -10.09 -6.14 9.64
N HIS A 594 -9.89 -4.91 10.10
CA HIS A 594 -8.64 -4.56 10.77
C HIS A 594 -8.52 -5.14 12.18
N ALA A 595 -9.62 -5.35 12.90
CA ALA A 595 -9.58 -6.05 14.19
C ALA A 595 -9.19 -7.53 14.01
N ALA A 596 -9.59 -8.17 12.92
CA ALA A 596 -9.12 -9.50 12.56
C ALA A 596 -7.61 -9.49 12.20
N LEU A 597 -7.14 -8.49 11.44
CA LEU A 597 -5.70 -8.31 11.16
C LEU A 597 -4.90 -8.17 12.46
N ALA A 598 -5.38 -7.31 13.37
CA ALA A 598 -4.81 -7.10 14.69
C ALA A 598 -4.74 -8.41 15.48
N SER A 599 -5.80 -9.22 15.44
CA SER A 599 -5.85 -10.52 16.12
C SER A 599 -4.84 -11.53 15.56
N VAL A 600 -4.84 -11.77 14.24
CA VAL A 600 -3.93 -12.75 13.65
C VAL A 600 -2.47 -12.31 13.67
N SER A 601 -2.23 -11.00 13.65
CA SER A 601 -0.89 -10.41 13.79
C SER A 601 -0.51 -10.19 15.26
N GLY A 602 -1.41 -10.50 16.20
CA GLY A 602 -1.21 -10.44 17.64
C GLY A 602 -0.99 -9.05 18.25
N THR A 603 -1.39 -7.95 17.59
CA THR A 603 -1.08 -6.56 18.02
C THR A 603 -1.62 -6.25 19.42
N GLU A 604 -1.03 -5.27 20.09
CA GLU A 604 -1.24 -5.01 21.52
C GLU A 604 -2.44 -4.07 21.78
N ILE A 605 -2.68 -3.11 20.88
CA ILE A 605 -3.78 -2.14 20.99
C ILE A 605 -4.53 -2.03 19.66
N PHE A 606 -5.87 -1.91 19.71
CA PHE A 606 -6.73 -1.55 18.59
C PHE A 606 -7.48 -0.25 18.92
N ILE A 607 -7.25 0.80 18.14
CA ILE A 607 -7.73 2.16 18.39
C ILE A 607 -8.90 2.49 17.47
N LEU A 608 -10.06 2.81 18.04
CA LEU A 608 -11.18 3.41 17.31
C LEU A 608 -10.97 4.92 17.20
N ASN A 609 -10.88 5.43 15.97
CA ASN A 609 -10.67 6.85 15.66
C ASN A 609 -11.87 7.45 14.91
N PRO A 610 -12.76 8.19 15.60
CA PRO A 610 -13.91 8.82 14.98
C PRO A 610 -13.68 10.28 14.53
N GLU A 611 -12.44 10.80 14.51
CA GLU A 611 -12.16 12.24 14.31
C GLU A 611 -12.74 12.82 13.00
N ASN A 612 -12.80 12.04 11.91
CA ASN A 612 -13.42 12.45 10.63
C ASN A 612 -14.88 11.96 10.46
N LEU A 613 -15.47 11.44 11.53
CA LEU A 613 -16.74 10.72 11.56
C LEU A 613 -17.75 11.39 12.51
N GLU A 614 -17.60 12.71 12.73
CA GLU A 614 -18.46 13.48 13.64
C GLU A 614 -19.97 13.18 13.51
N PRO A 615 -20.59 13.11 12.30
CA PRO A 615 -22.02 12.85 12.19
C PRO A 615 -22.50 11.46 12.65
N VAL A 616 -21.58 10.54 12.95
CA VAL A 616 -21.90 9.20 13.50
C VAL A 616 -21.53 9.06 14.97
N LEU A 617 -21.26 10.18 15.63
CA LEU A 617 -21.17 10.26 17.09
C LEU A 617 -22.48 10.80 17.68
N PRO A 618 -22.95 10.26 18.83
CA PRO A 618 -24.14 10.77 19.51
C PRO A 618 -24.02 12.27 19.84
N GLY A 619 -25.09 13.02 19.58
CA GLY A 619 -25.20 14.46 19.82
C GLY A 619 -24.77 15.35 18.64
N ASN A 620 -24.28 14.78 17.55
CA ASN A 620 -23.85 15.51 16.37
C ASN A 620 -24.90 15.51 15.25
N SER A 621 -24.74 16.41 14.28
CA SER A 621 -25.64 16.58 13.15
C SER A 621 -24.88 16.60 11.82
N LEU A 622 -25.60 16.40 10.70
CA LEU A 622 -25.03 16.58 9.38
C LEU A 622 -24.87 18.08 9.05
N PRO A 623 -23.80 18.48 8.34
CA PRO A 623 -23.59 19.87 7.93
C PRO A 623 -24.73 20.47 7.08
N ASN A 624 -25.46 19.63 6.34
CA ASN A 624 -26.59 20.03 5.50
C ASN A 624 -27.94 20.04 6.23
N GLY A 625 -27.98 19.67 7.51
CA GLY A 625 -29.20 19.58 8.32
C GLY A 625 -30.09 18.38 8.02
N ALA A 626 -29.67 17.44 7.18
CA ALA A 626 -30.42 16.19 6.95
C ALA A 626 -30.45 15.33 8.23
N PRO A 627 -31.46 14.45 8.39
CA PRO A 627 -31.57 13.60 9.58
C PRO A 627 -30.35 12.69 9.76
N VAL A 628 -29.88 12.61 11.01
CA VAL A 628 -28.90 11.61 11.46
C VAL A 628 -29.60 10.45 12.16
N VAL A 629 -28.87 9.34 12.33
CA VAL A 629 -29.30 8.24 13.21
C VAL A 629 -29.50 8.77 14.63
N SER A 630 -30.48 8.23 15.36
CA SER A 630 -30.77 8.68 16.72
C SER A 630 -29.58 8.43 17.67
N ASP A 631 -29.40 9.27 18.68
CA ASP A 631 -28.33 9.10 19.68
C ASP A 631 -28.35 7.72 20.34
N ALA A 632 -29.55 7.19 20.63
CA ALA A 632 -29.70 5.87 21.23
C ALA A 632 -29.21 4.76 20.30
N ASP A 633 -29.52 4.85 19.01
CA ASP A 633 -29.10 3.86 18.01
C ASP A 633 -27.60 3.97 17.70
N LEU A 634 -27.03 5.18 17.66
CA LEU A 634 -25.59 5.39 17.50
C LEU A 634 -24.81 4.84 18.69
N LYS A 635 -25.27 5.07 19.93
CA LYS A 635 -24.68 4.47 21.14
C LYS A 635 -24.72 2.95 21.06
N ALA A 636 -25.88 2.38 20.74
CA ALA A 636 -26.04 0.93 20.61
C ALA A 636 -25.12 0.35 19.53
N TYR A 637 -24.97 1.04 18.40
CA TYR A 637 -24.08 0.64 17.31
C TYR A 637 -22.62 0.56 17.77
N TRP A 638 -22.09 1.59 18.42
CA TRP A 638 -20.70 1.64 18.86
C TRP A 638 -20.40 0.60 19.95
N ILE A 639 -21.30 0.43 20.92
CA ILE A 639 -21.16 -0.59 21.97
C ILE A 639 -21.15 -2.00 21.35
N ASP A 640 -22.09 -2.29 20.44
CA ASP A 640 -22.13 -3.58 19.75
C ASP A 640 -20.89 -3.81 18.86
N LEU A 641 -20.38 -2.76 18.19
CA LEU A 641 -19.14 -2.85 17.42
C LEU A 641 -17.94 -3.21 18.31
N ILE A 642 -17.79 -2.54 19.46
CA ILE A 642 -16.73 -2.85 20.45
C ILE A 642 -16.86 -4.29 20.96
N GLN A 643 -18.08 -4.74 21.26
CA GLN A 643 -18.31 -6.13 21.67
C GLN A 643 -17.96 -7.14 20.58
N GLN A 644 -18.20 -6.82 19.30
CA GLN A 644 -17.79 -7.67 18.19
C GLN A 644 -16.27 -7.69 17.99
N ILE A 645 -15.59 -6.55 18.16
CA ILE A 645 -14.12 -6.51 18.20
C ILE A 645 -13.60 -7.43 19.30
N ARG A 646 -14.13 -7.33 20.52
CA ARG A 646 -13.70 -8.16 21.67
C ARG A 646 -13.94 -9.67 21.48
N LYS A 647 -14.84 -10.07 20.57
CA LYS A 647 -15.04 -11.50 20.23
C LYS A 647 -13.90 -12.06 19.37
N ILE A 648 -13.27 -11.22 18.55
CA ILE A 648 -12.23 -11.66 17.59
C ILE A 648 -10.83 -11.20 18.00
N TYR A 649 -10.71 -10.16 18.82
CA TYR A 649 -9.46 -9.54 19.23
C TYR A 649 -9.34 -9.51 20.76
N SER A 650 -8.21 -10.00 21.28
CA SER A 650 -7.97 -10.15 22.72
C SER A 650 -7.06 -9.06 23.33
N GLY A 651 -6.50 -8.17 22.51
CA GLY A 651 -5.70 -7.06 23.01
C GLY A 651 -6.56 -5.91 23.53
N LYS A 652 -5.94 -4.77 23.83
CA LYS A 652 -6.64 -3.62 24.40
C LYS A 652 -7.41 -2.86 23.32
N VAL A 653 -8.66 -2.51 23.59
CA VAL A 653 -9.46 -1.63 22.73
C VAL A 653 -9.37 -0.21 23.27
N ALA A 654 -8.93 0.72 22.45
CA ALA A 654 -8.79 2.12 22.79
C ALA A 654 -9.78 3.00 22.02
N TRP A 655 -10.06 4.18 22.57
CA TRP A 655 -10.82 5.23 21.89
C TRP A 655 -9.97 6.49 21.76
N GLN A 656 -9.90 7.07 20.57
CA GLN A 656 -9.25 8.35 20.35
C GLN A 656 -10.25 9.50 20.50
N ILE A 657 -9.86 10.53 21.25
CA ILE A 657 -10.61 11.78 21.42
C ILE A 657 -9.73 12.99 21.10
N SER A 658 -10.36 14.09 20.71
CA SER A 658 -9.72 15.41 20.80
C SER A 658 -9.80 15.90 22.24
N SER A 659 -8.80 16.67 22.69
CA SER A 659 -8.83 17.32 24.00
C SER A 659 -10.04 18.23 24.22
N SER A 660 -10.66 18.72 23.14
CA SER A 660 -11.81 19.64 23.15
C SER A 660 -13.17 18.95 22.94
N GLN A 661 -13.17 17.62 22.76
CA GLN A 661 -14.38 16.87 22.45
C GLN A 661 -15.36 16.87 23.64
N ASN A 662 -16.65 17.00 23.36
CA ASN A 662 -17.69 16.79 24.37
C ASN A 662 -17.85 15.28 24.64
N LEU A 663 -17.53 14.85 25.86
CA LEU A 663 -17.52 13.43 26.23
C LEU A 663 -18.80 12.96 26.92
N ASP A 664 -19.71 13.86 27.29
CA ASP A 664 -20.94 13.50 28.01
C ASP A 664 -21.80 12.52 27.19
N THR A 665 -21.87 12.73 25.88
CA THR A 665 -22.63 11.86 24.96
C THR A 665 -21.94 10.52 24.68
N LEU A 666 -20.65 10.41 24.99
CA LEU A 666 -19.81 9.22 24.75
C LEU A 666 -19.61 8.36 26.00
N SER A 667 -20.15 8.77 27.16
CA SER A 667 -19.86 8.14 28.45
C SER A 667 -20.10 6.62 28.50
N GLU A 668 -21.17 6.14 27.86
CA GLU A 668 -21.48 4.71 27.79
C GLU A 668 -20.54 3.95 26.86
N ILE A 669 -20.09 4.59 25.78
CA ILE A 669 -19.14 4.01 24.80
C ILE A 669 -17.75 3.89 25.43
N LEU A 670 -17.29 4.94 26.11
CA LEU A 670 -15.97 4.96 26.75
C LEU A 670 -15.82 3.89 27.85
N LYS A 671 -16.90 3.52 28.54
CA LYS A 671 -16.88 2.44 29.54
C LYS A 671 -16.60 1.06 28.94
N GLU A 672 -16.79 0.89 27.64
CA GLU A 672 -16.52 -0.35 26.92
C GLU A 672 -15.07 -0.44 26.43
N THR A 673 -14.21 0.57 26.68
CA THR A 673 -12.82 0.60 26.24
C THR A 673 -11.82 0.45 27.39
N ASP A 674 -10.56 0.17 27.06
CA ASP A 674 -9.49 -0.16 28.01
C ASP A 674 -8.52 1.02 28.25
N LEU A 675 -8.51 2.01 27.35
CA LEU A 675 -7.69 3.22 27.43
C LEU A 675 -8.17 4.30 26.45
N ILE A 676 -7.76 5.54 26.72
CA ILE A 676 -8.08 6.71 25.89
C ILE A 676 -6.79 7.28 25.28
N PHE A 677 -6.81 7.54 23.98
CA PHE A 677 -5.81 8.38 23.32
C PHE A 677 -6.37 9.79 23.20
N VAL A 678 -5.62 10.77 23.69
CA VAL A 678 -5.99 12.19 23.57
C VAL A 678 -5.08 12.83 22.54
N HIS A 679 -5.65 13.17 21.39
CA HIS A 679 -4.97 13.90 20.32
C HIS A 679 -4.87 15.38 20.73
N VAL A 680 -3.63 15.86 20.83
CA VAL A 680 -3.27 17.18 21.38
C VAL A 680 -2.52 18.00 20.34
N TYR A 681 -3.17 19.11 19.99
CA TYR A 681 -2.65 20.19 19.14
C TYR A 681 -3.18 21.55 19.64
N ASP A 682 -3.59 21.61 20.92
CA ASP A 682 -4.19 22.78 21.56
C ASP A 682 -3.27 24.01 21.53
N PRO A 683 -3.84 25.23 21.51
CA PRO A 683 -3.07 26.44 21.72
C PRO A 683 -2.42 26.46 23.12
N LEU A 684 -1.11 26.74 23.18
CA LEU A 684 -0.33 26.87 24.41
C LEU A 684 -0.01 28.34 24.73
N THR A 685 0.38 29.12 23.72
CA THR A 685 0.77 30.52 23.90
C THR A 685 0.57 31.31 22.62
N SER A 686 0.25 32.60 22.76
CA SER A 686 0.25 33.55 21.65
C SER A 686 1.61 34.23 21.44
N GLN A 687 2.63 33.88 22.24
CA GLN A 687 3.97 34.42 22.10
C GLN A 687 4.65 33.84 20.85
N GLU A 688 5.28 34.69 20.05
CA GLU A 688 6.13 34.25 18.94
C GLU A 688 7.43 33.62 19.45
N ASP A 689 7.89 32.57 18.76
CA ASP A 689 9.15 31.84 19.04
C ASP A 689 9.36 31.47 20.53
N PRO A 690 8.37 30.80 21.15
CA PRO A 690 8.42 30.52 22.58
C PRO A 690 9.52 29.51 22.92
N GLN A 691 10.26 29.77 24.00
CA GLN A 691 11.15 28.79 24.63
C GLN A 691 10.36 27.83 25.53
N ALA A 692 10.88 26.63 25.78
CA ALA A 692 10.24 25.61 26.62
C ALA A 692 9.79 26.17 27.99
N GLU A 693 10.54 27.06 28.64
CA GLU A 693 10.16 27.63 29.94
C GLU A 693 8.84 28.40 29.90
N ASN A 694 8.50 29.00 28.76
CA ASN A 694 7.23 29.69 28.54
C ASN A 694 6.08 28.72 28.24
N LEU A 695 6.41 27.53 27.72
CA LEU A 695 5.45 26.49 27.30
C LEU A 695 5.13 25.49 28.42
N ILE A 696 5.99 25.33 29.42
CA ILE A 696 5.77 24.41 30.54
C ILE A 696 4.50 24.75 31.33
N PRO A 697 4.22 26.01 31.73
CA PRO A 697 2.99 26.33 32.45
C PRO A 697 1.69 25.99 31.67
N PRO A 698 1.50 26.39 30.40
CA PRO A 698 0.30 26.03 29.65
C PRO A 698 0.23 24.52 29.34
N ALA A 699 1.37 23.86 29.05
CA ALA A 699 1.38 22.40 28.90
C ALA A 699 0.95 21.69 30.20
N ARG A 700 1.37 22.20 31.36
CA ARG A 700 0.95 21.68 32.67
C ARG A 700 -0.54 21.91 32.91
N GLU A 701 -1.08 23.07 32.56
CA GLU A 701 -2.51 23.35 32.65
C GLU A 701 -3.32 22.34 31.81
N LEU A 702 -2.88 22.09 30.57
CA LEU A 702 -3.53 21.13 29.68
C LEU A 702 -3.48 19.71 30.24
N ILE A 703 -2.32 19.25 30.70
CA ILE A 703 -2.13 17.87 31.21
C ILE A 703 -2.82 17.70 32.57
N GLU A 704 -2.40 18.46 33.59
CA GLU A 704 -2.78 18.23 34.98
C GLU A 704 -4.17 18.75 35.35
N ASN A 705 -4.76 19.66 34.56
CA ASN A 705 -6.11 20.14 34.81
C ASN A 705 -7.10 19.65 33.75
N LYS A 706 -6.89 19.95 32.47
CA LYS A 706 -7.89 19.61 31.43
C LYS A 706 -7.95 18.10 31.14
N ILE A 707 -6.81 17.47 30.83
CA ILE A 707 -6.77 16.04 30.47
C ILE A 707 -6.95 15.15 31.71
N ARG A 708 -6.39 15.54 32.87
CA ARG A 708 -6.60 14.80 34.12
C ARG A 708 -8.06 14.69 34.52
N LEU A 709 -8.89 15.72 34.27
CA LEU A 709 -10.33 15.65 34.51
C LEU A 709 -10.99 14.51 33.71
N ILE A 710 -10.54 14.28 32.48
CA ILE A 710 -11.01 13.15 31.65
C ILE A 710 -10.60 11.83 32.33
N ARG A 711 -9.34 11.71 32.75
CA ARG A 711 -8.85 10.52 33.47
C ARG A 711 -9.66 10.27 34.74
N ASP A 712 -9.92 11.30 35.53
CA ASP A 712 -10.64 11.17 36.81
C ASP A 712 -12.13 10.88 36.62
N GLN A 713 -12.74 11.35 35.53
CA GLN A 713 -14.14 11.10 35.19
C GLN A 713 -14.39 9.64 34.75
N TYR A 714 -13.47 9.06 33.98
CA TYR A 714 -13.65 7.73 33.37
C TYR A 714 -12.82 6.63 34.03
N ASP A 715 -11.82 6.97 34.85
CA ASP A 715 -10.84 6.06 35.46
C ASP A 715 -10.14 5.15 34.46
N LEU A 716 -9.85 5.68 33.26
CA LEU A 716 -9.13 4.99 32.20
C LEU A 716 -7.70 5.52 32.06
N PRO A 717 -6.72 4.65 31.73
CA PRO A 717 -5.38 5.09 31.34
C PRO A 717 -5.44 6.04 30.14
N ILE A 718 -4.67 7.12 30.19
CA ILE A 718 -4.59 8.12 29.11
C ILE A 718 -3.21 8.10 28.46
N VAL A 719 -3.20 7.99 27.13
CA VAL A 719 -2.02 8.22 26.29
C VAL A 719 -2.18 9.59 25.62
N VAL A 720 -1.15 10.43 25.72
CA VAL A 720 -1.15 11.77 25.12
C VAL A 720 -0.47 11.69 23.75
N GLU A 721 -1.17 12.07 22.69
CA GLU A 721 -0.67 12.04 21.32
C GLU A 721 -0.44 13.48 20.81
N LEU A 722 0.80 13.84 20.53
CA LEU A 722 1.22 15.18 20.15
C LEU A 722 1.31 15.31 18.63
N ALA A 723 0.68 16.35 18.07
CA ALA A 723 0.65 16.60 16.63
C ALA A 723 0.95 18.06 16.26
N TYR A 724 1.99 18.65 16.85
CA TYR A 724 2.40 20.03 16.57
C TYR A 724 3.28 20.11 15.31
N PRO A 725 2.89 20.88 14.26
CA PRO A 725 3.71 21.08 13.07
C PRO A 725 4.99 21.88 13.37
N SER A 726 6.04 21.68 12.57
CA SER A 726 7.26 22.49 12.58
C SER A 726 7.12 23.79 11.78
N SER A 727 6.11 24.57 12.15
CA SER A 727 5.81 25.86 11.52
C SER A 727 5.63 26.95 12.56
N LYS A 728 5.94 28.20 12.19
CA LYS A 728 5.75 29.37 13.06
C LYS A 728 4.27 29.52 13.44
N GLY A 729 4.00 29.64 14.74
CA GLY A 729 2.63 29.77 15.26
C GLY A 729 1.96 28.43 15.62
N SER A 730 2.70 27.32 15.54
CA SER A 730 2.28 26.00 16.00
C SER A 730 1.87 26.02 17.48
N ALA A 731 2.63 26.70 18.34
CA ALA A 731 2.32 26.85 19.76
C ALA A 731 1.06 27.71 20.02
N ASN A 732 0.63 28.51 19.05
CA ASN A 732 -0.61 29.31 19.11
C ASN A 732 -1.84 28.49 18.66
N GLY A 733 -1.67 27.23 18.25
CA GLY A 733 -2.74 26.39 17.71
C GLY A 733 -3.34 26.92 16.40
N CYS A 734 -2.70 27.92 15.78
CA CYS A 734 -3.18 28.57 14.58
C CYS A 734 -2.00 29.03 13.72
N ILE A 735 -1.81 28.37 12.60
CA ILE A 735 -0.88 28.80 11.55
C ILE A 735 -1.68 29.63 10.54
N PRO A 736 -1.46 30.94 10.46
CA PRO A 736 -2.35 31.83 9.71
C PRO A 736 -2.18 31.69 8.19
N SER A 737 -3.29 31.71 7.46
CA SER A 737 -3.36 31.79 6.00
C SER A 737 -4.59 32.59 5.58
N ASN A 738 -4.38 33.70 4.85
CA ASN A 738 -5.46 34.58 4.36
C ASN A 738 -6.50 34.98 5.43
N GLY A 739 -6.06 35.20 6.67
CA GLY A 739 -6.93 35.58 7.80
C GLY A 739 -7.66 34.43 8.49
N ASN A 740 -7.42 33.18 8.09
CA ASN A 740 -7.94 31.97 8.75
C ASN A 740 -6.79 31.10 9.29
N CYS A 741 -7.08 30.17 10.19
CA CYS A 741 -6.11 29.14 10.60
C CYS A 741 -6.11 27.99 9.59
N LEU A 742 -4.93 27.55 9.18
CA LEU A 742 -4.80 26.33 8.40
C LEU A 742 -5.25 25.12 9.23
N PRO A 743 -6.07 24.23 8.68
CA PRO A 743 -6.53 23.05 9.40
C PRO A 743 -5.38 22.04 9.54
N LEU A 744 -5.29 21.36 10.68
CA LEU A 744 -4.16 20.49 11.01
C LEU A 744 -3.87 19.40 9.96
N PHE A 745 -4.90 18.86 9.31
CA PHE A 745 -4.75 17.78 8.33
C PHE A 745 -3.78 18.10 7.18
N VAL A 746 -3.58 19.39 6.82
CA VAL A 746 -2.64 19.77 5.76
C VAL A 746 -1.18 19.52 6.15
N PHE A 747 -0.89 19.38 7.44
CA PHE A 747 0.45 19.13 7.97
C PHE A 747 0.75 17.65 8.19
N TYR A 748 -0.16 16.73 7.86
CA TYR A 748 0.10 15.28 7.90
C TYR A 748 0.76 14.76 6.61
N GLN A 749 0.68 15.52 5.52
CA GLN A 749 1.33 15.17 4.27
C GLN A 749 2.82 15.54 4.31
N GLY A 750 3.68 14.54 4.42
CA GLY A 750 5.14 14.71 4.36
C GLY A 750 5.60 15.40 3.06
N GLY A 751 6.48 16.38 3.18
CA GLY A 751 7.12 17.09 2.08
C GLY A 751 6.26 18.13 1.36
N LEU A 752 4.99 18.28 1.73
CA LEU A 752 4.11 19.28 1.12
C LEU A 752 4.63 20.69 1.40
N ASP A 753 4.84 21.49 0.34
CA ASP A 753 5.21 22.90 0.51
C ASP A 753 3.96 23.75 0.75
N ILE A 754 3.76 24.09 2.01
CA ILE A 754 2.67 24.94 2.47
C ILE A 754 3.15 26.39 2.40
N SER A 755 2.86 27.07 1.29
CA SER A 755 3.35 28.42 1.00
C SER A 755 2.94 29.48 2.03
N ALA A 756 1.80 29.29 2.71
CA ALA A 756 1.30 30.19 3.75
C ALA A 756 1.97 29.98 5.12
N ALA A 757 2.70 28.87 5.31
CA ALA A 757 3.38 28.56 6.56
C ALA A 757 4.89 28.78 6.44
N GLU A 758 5.48 29.33 7.49
CA GLU A 758 6.93 29.51 7.65
C GLU A 758 7.49 28.38 8.53
N GLU A 759 8.65 27.84 8.20
CA GLU A 759 9.29 26.76 8.96
C GLU A 759 9.76 27.23 10.34
N SER A 760 9.49 26.44 11.37
CA SER A 760 10.03 26.66 12.72
C SER A 760 10.28 25.32 13.43
N PHE A 761 11.43 24.70 13.11
CA PHE A 761 11.83 23.41 13.69
C PHE A 761 12.10 23.50 15.20
N ARG A 762 12.64 24.64 15.65
CA ARG A 762 12.88 24.89 17.07
C ARG A 762 11.56 24.97 17.84
N GLU A 763 10.56 25.68 17.34
CA GLU A 763 9.26 25.80 18.02
C GLU A 763 8.63 24.42 18.26
N GLN A 764 8.63 23.53 17.26
CA GLN A 764 8.17 22.15 17.45
C GLN A 764 8.94 21.45 18.58
N ALA A 765 10.27 21.55 18.57
CA ALA A 765 11.07 20.88 19.58
C ALA A 765 10.88 21.45 21.00
N GLU A 766 10.73 22.77 21.16
CA GLU A 766 10.45 23.42 22.44
C GLU A 766 9.07 22.99 22.99
N ILE A 767 8.07 22.83 22.11
CA ILE A 767 6.75 22.28 22.47
C ILE A 767 6.88 20.85 22.99
N TYR A 768 7.55 19.97 22.23
CA TYR A 768 7.76 18.58 22.64
C TYR A 768 8.52 18.50 23.97
N ASN A 769 9.56 19.32 24.15
CA ASN A 769 10.34 19.35 25.37
C ASN A 769 9.49 19.77 26.59
N ALA A 770 8.64 20.80 26.43
CA ALA A 770 7.74 21.26 27.47
C ALA A 770 6.72 20.19 27.88
N PHE A 771 6.09 19.51 26.92
CA PHE A 771 5.16 18.42 27.21
C PHE A 771 5.85 17.25 27.90
N LEU A 772 7.01 16.80 27.39
CA LEU A 772 7.73 15.66 27.94
C LEU A 772 8.26 15.95 29.35
N GLN A 773 8.65 17.20 29.64
CA GLN A 773 9.01 17.61 30.99
C GLN A 773 7.81 17.53 31.94
N VAL A 774 6.63 18.01 31.54
CA VAL A 774 5.41 17.90 32.34
C VAL A 774 5.02 16.43 32.55
N ILE A 775 4.97 15.65 31.47
CA ILE A 775 4.63 14.22 31.48
C ILE A 775 5.63 13.44 32.34
N SER A 776 6.92 13.77 32.33
CA SER A 776 7.93 13.10 33.16
C SER A 776 7.58 13.10 34.64
N GLN A 777 7.01 14.21 35.13
CA GLN A 777 6.61 14.41 36.53
C GLN A 777 5.19 13.93 36.82
N SER A 778 4.44 13.52 35.80
CA SER A 778 3.07 13.03 35.94
C SER A 778 3.04 11.51 36.08
N GLU A 779 2.53 11.01 37.20
CA GLU A 779 2.47 9.57 37.48
C GLU A 779 1.24 8.87 36.85
N TRP A 780 0.21 9.63 36.48
CA TRP A 780 -1.06 9.08 35.97
C TRP A 780 -1.11 8.97 34.44
N VAL A 781 -0.26 9.72 33.71
CA VAL A 781 -0.16 9.62 32.25
C VAL A 781 0.43 8.25 31.89
N ALA A 782 -0.29 7.48 31.08
CA ALA A 782 0.06 6.12 30.71
C ALA A 782 1.02 6.04 29.50
N GLY A 783 1.19 7.14 28.77
CA GLY A 783 2.13 7.20 27.67
C GLY A 783 2.11 8.50 26.89
N VAL A 784 3.06 8.63 25.98
CA VAL A 784 3.19 9.71 25.00
C VAL A 784 3.42 9.13 23.61
N VAL A 785 2.81 9.74 22.61
CA VAL A 785 2.95 9.40 21.18
C VAL A 785 3.28 10.67 20.40
N SER A 786 4.24 10.58 19.47
CA SER A 786 4.43 11.59 18.42
C SER A 786 3.69 11.18 17.16
N ASP A 787 2.74 11.99 16.69
CA ASP A 787 1.91 11.66 15.52
C ASP A 787 2.54 12.11 14.19
N GLY A 788 2.19 11.40 13.11
CA GLY A 788 2.53 11.70 11.73
C GLY A 788 4.01 11.52 11.34
N TYR A 789 4.74 10.64 12.01
CA TYR A 789 6.13 10.30 11.70
C TYR A 789 6.27 9.76 10.26
N PHE A 790 6.95 10.51 9.37
CA PHE A 790 7.00 10.20 7.92
C PHE A 790 7.95 9.03 7.61
N PRO A 791 7.44 7.84 7.20
CA PRO A 791 8.25 6.61 7.15
C PRO A 791 9.28 6.49 6.00
N PRO A 792 9.10 7.07 4.80
CA PRO A 792 10.03 6.82 3.70
C PRO A 792 11.40 7.48 3.85
N ILE A 793 11.45 8.68 4.42
CA ILE A 793 12.67 9.48 4.53
C ILE A 793 12.56 10.55 5.61
N ALA A 794 13.69 10.93 6.20
CA ALA A 794 13.80 12.09 7.09
C ALA A 794 13.61 13.40 6.30
N LEU A 795 12.68 14.25 6.77
CA LEU A 795 12.33 15.50 6.09
C LEU A 795 12.29 16.67 7.06
N ALA A 796 13.03 17.71 6.72
CA ALA A 796 12.95 19.02 7.33
C ALA A 796 11.84 19.88 6.72
N ASP A 797 10.63 19.37 6.73
CA ASP A 797 9.47 20.06 6.17
C ASP A 797 8.64 20.75 7.26
N LYS A 798 7.47 21.26 6.88
CA LYS A 798 6.52 21.95 7.77
C LYS A 798 5.56 21.00 8.49
N SER A 799 5.65 19.69 8.25
CA SER A 799 4.70 18.69 8.73
C SER A 799 4.77 18.46 10.24
N VAL A 800 3.80 17.71 10.77
CA VAL A 800 3.81 17.23 12.17
C VAL A 800 4.92 16.22 12.45
N SER A 801 5.43 15.54 11.42
CA SER A 801 6.52 14.57 11.55
C SER A 801 7.70 15.20 12.27
N VAL A 802 8.24 14.53 13.28
CA VAL A 802 9.48 14.92 13.95
C VAL A 802 10.72 14.39 13.23
N ARG A 803 10.56 13.38 12.36
CA ARG A 803 11.68 12.65 11.75
C ARG A 803 12.58 13.55 10.91
N GLY A 804 13.88 13.57 11.22
CA GLY A 804 14.87 14.42 10.58
C GLY A 804 14.89 15.84 11.11
N LYS A 805 14.16 16.14 12.20
CA LYS A 805 14.06 17.46 12.82
C LYS A 805 14.55 17.40 14.28
N PRO A 806 14.89 18.53 14.89
CA PRO A 806 15.36 18.59 16.27
C PRO A 806 14.40 17.98 17.31
N ALA A 807 13.09 17.95 17.03
CA ALA A 807 12.12 17.30 17.90
C ALA A 807 12.33 15.78 18.01
N GLU A 808 12.95 15.15 17.01
CA GLU A 808 13.36 13.74 17.07
C GLU A 808 14.46 13.51 18.12
N ASP A 809 15.45 14.41 18.19
CA ASP A 809 16.51 14.35 19.21
C ASP A 809 15.94 14.54 20.63
N VAL A 810 14.90 15.39 20.76
CA VAL A 810 14.16 15.56 22.01
C VAL A 810 13.49 14.25 22.41
N LEU A 811 12.77 13.59 21.49
CA LEU A 811 12.17 12.28 21.76
C LEU A 811 13.22 11.24 22.13
N TRP A 812 14.32 11.15 21.38
CA TRP A 812 15.43 10.24 21.66
C TRP A 812 15.95 10.45 23.08
N PHE A 813 16.20 11.70 23.49
CA PHE A 813 16.66 12.00 24.85
C PHE A 813 15.63 11.50 25.89
N TRP A 814 14.39 11.95 25.80
CA TRP A 814 13.37 11.64 26.81
C TRP A 814 13.03 10.16 26.88
N PHE A 815 12.94 9.46 25.76
CA PHE A 815 12.61 8.03 25.74
C PHE A 815 13.72 7.18 26.35
N ASN A 816 14.99 7.57 26.18
CA ASN A 816 16.11 6.93 26.88
C ASN A 816 16.14 7.26 28.38
N GLN A 817 15.58 8.40 28.82
CA GLN A 817 15.48 8.74 30.25
C GLN A 817 14.30 8.04 30.95
N PHE A 818 13.18 7.87 30.25
CA PHE A 818 12.01 7.17 30.80
C PHE A 818 12.30 5.70 31.06
N HIS A 819 12.99 5.02 30.14
CA HIS A 819 13.49 3.64 30.33
C HIS A 819 15.00 3.57 30.04
N PRO A 820 15.85 3.91 31.02
CA PRO A 820 17.30 3.81 30.88
C PRO A 820 17.71 2.36 30.59
N LYS A 821 18.51 2.15 29.54
CA LYS A 821 19.12 0.85 29.26
C LYS A 821 20.12 0.55 30.39
N GLU A 822 19.94 -0.59 31.06
CA GLU A 822 20.86 -1.08 32.11
C GLU A 822 22.28 -1.35 31.59
#